data_AF-A0A9X3B8Y1-F1
#
_entry.id   AF-A0A9X3B8Y1-F1
#
_cell.length_a   1.000
_cell.length_b   1.000
_cell.length_c   1.000
_cell.angle_alpha   90.00
_cell.angle_beta   90.00
_cell.angle_gamma   90.00
#
_symmetry.space_group_name_H-M   'P 1'
#
loop_
_entity.id
_entity.type
_entity.pdbx_description
1 polymer ?
#
loop_
_entity_poly.entity_id
_entity_poly.type
_entity_poly.pdbx_seq_one_letter_code
_entity_poly.pdbx_strand_id
1 'polypeptide(L)'
;MRTLTLMIAFLYCIRLAAQTTEVTVSVLDDKLHPLAGAKVEMVEIHSNDRLSQTTDSKGLANLTLSEGQSWMLQVNGFPYKQYIADVVDNGISTNSFTVVYNVALLTRLSQQVFKRQHLQLQQQQVNERDQPSVGYSKISIQVQDSLGIPKTGKQVYLANVKGGIRYAAVSNLQGFAHFLVPIKNNYDIDVEEVLNISHIDLDRKDQWVIETSVVYNEPAYREQDRNDTITQQIQQGVRFFGGRALTSVSMLRNDHRNIKNEPVYLQDVQTGKVYQASTNAEGKAYFVLPFESKYLISFRYQPNVDIINLMEIRGKATANFEITYTPLPELEYPERFLPTLREIKLFDPAAFNPASKTPLLVGKGQIFQAKQYPLPSLLQRNALLKWQLQLPPAENTRRLPYNIVFLLDKSGSMEADSNFYALKTYLKEALAGFSPGDQGAVIFYDTEKKVALPFQSFPVDHSPLYKAIDQVEAGGGTSIRSALEYAYQVLANAATPNRNNLLVIVSDGYDENNALELEALGKKYAHKSRCITMGVGQIYNRDFMQAVADKSNGKHYHVAQSKNFELVFHSLLQDLTLPVYENVTLHLEAPAQLTNLFGPGNKPIPVIGKKITIPLPNAVAGSIQSSFLSFSAPGGVNMAQVPARLSYRLKTPEGVRSFDVALENGTLAQEYTDAIDEYFISFVNTQLQEFAVSNSTNNFGQSRKSIDVIMKALKIWEKENKAITTNEHYMWLKKTILQYERALSAAEKKK
;
A
#
# COMPACT_ATOMS: atom_id res chain seq x y z
N MET A 1 40.95 -26.67 30.19
CA MET A 1 40.24 -25.73 31.07
C MET A 1 38.87 -25.48 30.45
N ARG A 2 37.86 -26.23 30.88
CA ARG A 2 36.76 -25.80 31.76
C ARG A 2 35.66 -24.99 31.01
N THR A 3 34.57 -25.72 30.71
CA THR A 3 33.17 -25.33 30.85
C THR A 3 32.71 -23.97 30.29
N LEU A 4 31.96 -23.99 29.18
CA LEU A 4 30.65 -23.32 29.09
C LEU A 4 29.84 -23.88 27.92
N THR A 5 29.03 -24.90 28.21
CA THR A 5 27.89 -25.31 27.39
C THR A 5 26.66 -24.78 28.13
N LEU A 6 25.96 -23.78 27.61
CA LEU A 6 24.63 -23.42 28.10
C LEU A 6 23.75 -22.89 26.95
N MET A 7 22.60 -23.54 26.81
CA MET A 7 21.43 -23.21 25.98
C MET A 7 21.11 -21.72 25.86
N ILE A 8 20.81 -21.26 24.64
CA ILE A 8 19.62 -20.44 24.36
C ILE A 8 19.00 -20.92 23.03
N ALA A 9 18.20 -21.98 23.11
CA ALA A 9 17.10 -22.18 22.19
C ALA A 9 15.89 -21.51 22.84
N PHE A 10 15.68 -20.22 22.56
CA PHE A 10 14.40 -19.60 22.88
C PHE A 10 13.44 -19.95 21.75
N LEU A 11 12.47 -20.81 22.08
CA LEU A 11 11.25 -20.95 21.30
C LEU A 11 10.72 -19.54 21.01
N TYR A 12 10.68 -19.16 19.74
CA TYR A 12 9.65 -18.24 19.26
C TYR A 12 8.32 -18.98 19.38
N CYS A 13 7.78 -19.05 20.60
CA CYS A 13 6.34 -19.04 20.75
C CYS A 13 5.92 -17.63 20.34
N ILE A 14 5.66 -17.43 19.04
CA ILE A 14 4.76 -16.38 18.62
C ILE A 14 3.48 -16.67 19.38
N ARG A 15 3.23 -15.97 20.49
CA ARG A 15 1.85 -15.75 20.88
C ARG A 15 1.26 -14.99 19.70
N LEU A 16 0.52 -15.71 18.84
CA LEU A 16 -0.69 -15.15 18.27
C LEU A 16 -1.44 -14.61 19.49
N ALA A 17 -1.22 -13.35 19.84
CA ALA A 17 -2.04 -12.73 20.85
C ALA A 17 -3.43 -12.79 20.25
N ALA A 18 -4.31 -13.61 20.83
CA ALA A 18 -5.71 -13.61 20.48
C ALA A 18 -6.19 -12.15 20.55
N GLN A 19 -6.94 -11.72 19.54
CA GLN A 19 -7.54 -10.39 19.49
C GLN A 19 -8.58 -10.32 20.60
N THR A 20 -8.19 -9.92 21.80
CA THR A 20 -9.10 -9.97 22.96
C THR A 20 -9.42 -8.59 23.47
N THR A 21 -10.71 -8.28 23.53
CA THR A 21 -11.22 -7.12 24.27
C THR A 21 -11.87 -7.60 25.56
N GLU A 22 -11.36 -7.16 26.71
CA GLU A 22 -12.01 -7.40 27.99
C GLU A 22 -13.10 -6.36 28.21
N VAL A 23 -14.32 -6.81 28.49
CA VAL A 23 -15.49 -5.96 28.74
C VAL A 23 -15.97 -6.17 30.15
N THR A 24 -15.99 -5.09 30.95
CA THR A 24 -16.65 -5.05 32.25
C THR A 24 -17.97 -4.30 32.14
N VAL A 25 -19.07 -4.92 32.57
CA VAL A 25 -20.40 -4.31 32.58
C VAL A 25 -20.87 -4.16 34.03
N SER A 26 -21.11 -2.93 34.46
CA SER A 26 -21.77 -2.59 35.72
C SER A 26 -23.24 -2.30 35.47
N VAL A 27 -24.13 -3.11 36.05
CA VAL A 27 -25.58 -2.97 35.94
C VAL A 27 -26.13 -2.44 37.26
N LEU A 28 -26.87 -1.34 37.17
CA LEU A 28 -27.57 -0.70 38.29
C LEU A 28 -29.09 -0.80 38.11
N ASP A 29 -29.84 -0.80 39.21
CA ASP A 29 -31.29 -0.66 39.21
C ASP A 29 -31.74 0.80 38.96
N ASP A 30 -33.04 1.04 38.90
CA ASP A 30 -33.63 2.35 38.67
C ASP A 30 -33.40 3.37 39.80
N LYS A 31 -32.85 2.92 40.94
CA LYS A 31 -32.42 3.73 42.09
C LYS A 31 -30.89 3.87 42.19
N LEU A 32 -30.16 3.43 41.15
CA LEU A 32 -28.71 3.45 41.05
C LEU A 32 -27.98 2.50 42.03
N HIS A 33 -28.65 1.48 42.57
CA HIS A 33 -27.99 0.43 43.34
C HIS A 33 -27.49 -0.70 42.43
N PRO A 34 -26.41 -1.41 42.79
CA PRO A 34 -25.95 -2.57 42.04
C PRO A 34 -27.02 -3.64 41.86
N LEU A 35 -27.27 -4.05 40.61
CA LEU A 35 -28.24 -5.09 40.28
C LEU A 35 -27.54 -6.44 40.12
N ALA A 36 -27.57 -7.24 41.19
CA ALA A 36 -27.04 -8.61 41.19
C ALA A 36 -27.96 -9.58 40.43
N GLY A 37 -27.39 -10.60 39.78
CA GLY A 37 -28.16 -11.63 39.09
C GLY A 37 -28.72 -11.23 37.72
N ALA A 38 -28.37 -10.06 37.20
CA ALA A 38 -28.77 -9.64 35.85
C ALA A 38 -27.98 -10.43 34.80
N LYS A 39 -28.67 -10.95 33.78
CA LYS A 39 -28.04 -11.63 32.65
C LYS A 39 -27.49 -10.58 31.68
N VAL A 40 -26.18 -10.50 31.58
CA VAL A 40 -25.46 -9.66 30.62
C VAL A 40 -25.08 -10.52 29.42
N GLU A 41 -25.32 -10.00 28.23
CA GLU A 41 -24.99 -10.63 26.95
C GLU A 41 -24.27 -9.62 26.05
N MET A 42 -23.20 -10.05 25.40
CA MET A 42 -22.61 -9.35 24.26
C MET A 42 -23.01 -10.14 23.01
N VAL A 43 -23.63 -9.47 22.03
CA VAL A 43 -24.14 -10.08 20.80
C VAL A 43 -23.40 -9.50 19.60
N GLU A 44 -22.69 -10.32 18.83
CA GLU A 44 -22.00 -9.90 17.62
C GLU A 44 -23.01 -9.47 16.54
N ILE A 45 -22.82 -8.30 15.95
CA ILE A 45 -23.86 -7.60 15.16
C ILE A 45 -24.17 -8.30 13.83
N HIS A 46 -23.22 -9.03 13.25
CA HIS A 46 -23.35 -9.67 11.94
C HIS A 46 -23.66 -11.16 12.04
N SER A 47 -22.94 -11.90 12.88
CA SER A 47 -23.11 -13.34 13.08
C SER A 47 -24.22 -13.67 14.08
N ASN A 48 -24.62 -12.72 14.94
CA ASN A 48 -25.48 -12.93 16.11
C ASN A 48 -24.91 -13.91 17.15
N ASP A 49 -23.60 -14.14 17.15
CA ASP A 49 -22.94 -14.91 18.20
C ASP A 49 -23.10 -14.22 19.56
N ARG A 50 -23.19 -15.01 20.63
CA ARG A 50 -23.51 -14.51 21.97
C ARG A 50 -22.51 -14.97 23.00
N LEU A 51 -22.02 -14.02 23.78
CA LEU A 51 -21.27 -14.27 25.01
C LEU A 51 -22.13 -13.79 26.17
N SER A 52 -22.29 -14.61 27.21
CA SER A 52 -23.16 -14.27 28.34
C SER A 52 -22.47 -14.48 29.68
N GLN A 53 -22.80 -13.60 30.63
CA GLN A 53 -22.32 -13.63 32.01
C GLN A 53 -23.42 -13.06 32.92
N THR A 54 -23.48 -13.50 34.17
CA THR A 54 -24.40 -12.95 35.17
C THR A 54 -23.67 -11.97 36.08
N THR A 55 -24.32 -10.87 36.47
CA THR A 55 -23.71 -9.91 37.40
C THR A 55 -23.53 -10.48 38.81
N ASP A 56 -22.39 -10.12 39.43
CA ASP A 56 -22.06 -10.47 40.82
C ASP A 56 -22.84 -9.61 41.84
N SER A 57 -22.52 -9.77 43.13
CA SER A 57 -23.14 -9.00 44.23
C SER A 57 -22.86 -7.49 44.18
N LYS A 58 -21.88 -7.05 43.37
CA LYS A 58 -21.56 -5.65 43.09
C LYS A 58 -22.14 -5.19 41.75
N GLY A 59 -23.00 -6.00 41.11
CA GLY A 59 -23.62 -5.68 39.83
C GLY A 59 -22.66 -5.74 38.65
N LEU A 60 -21.51 -6.43 38.77
CA LEU A 60 -20.48 -6.49 37.73
C LEU A 60 -20.50 -7.81 36.95
N ALA A 61 -20.35 -7.74 35.63
CA ALA A 61 -20.15 -8.88 34.74
C ALA A 61 -18.93 -8.64 33.84
N ASN A 62 -17.99 -9.59 33.79
CA ASN A 62 -16.80 -9.52 32.94
C ASN A 62 -16.89 -10.54 31.79
N LEU A 63 -16.62 -10.09 30.56
CA LEU A 63 -16.61 -10.90 29.34
C LEU A 63 -15.32 -10.65 28.55
N THR A 64 -14.89 -11.62 27.76
CA THR A 64 -13.74 -11.48 26.84
C THR A 64 -14.21 -11.74 25.42
N LEU A 65 -14.04 -10.75 24.54
CA LEU A 65 -14.43 -10.81 23.13
C LEU A 65 -13.22 -11.21 22.30
N SER A 66 -13.24 -12.34 21.60
CA SER A 66 -12.08 -12.89 20.89
C SER A 66 -12.19 -12.90 19.36
N GLU A 67 -13.37 -12.67 18.79
CA GLU A 67 -13.70 -12.77 17.36
C GLU A 67 -14.85 -11.80 17.02
N GLY A 68 -15.02 -11.32 15.77
CA GLY A 68 -16.12 -10.42 15.37
C GLY A 68 -15.75 -8.92 15.31
N GLN A 69 -16.42 -8.13 14.45
CA GLN A 69 -16.06 -6.73 14.23
C GLN A 69 -16.66 -5.79 15.28
N SER A 70 -17.91 -6.07 15.70
CA SER A 70 -18.68 -5.22 16.61
C SER A 70 -19.65 -6.04 17.46
N TRP A 71 -19.62 -5.87 18.78
CA TRP A 71 -20.46 -6.57 19.74
C TRP A 71 -21.38 -5.62 20.49
N MET A 72 -22.68 -5.89 20.50
CA MET A 72 -23.70 -5.07 21.16
C MET A 72 -24.09 -5.65 22.52
N LEU A 73 -24.16 -4.79 23.53
CA LEU A 73 -24.62 -5.17 24.87
C LEU A 73 -26.13 -5.47 24.91
N GLN A 74 -26.50 -6.49 25.68
CA GLN A 74 -27.85 -6.83 26.09
C GLN A 74 -27.87 -7.09 27.61
N VAL A 75 -28.89 -6.62 28.30
CA VAL A 75 -29.13 -6.96 29.71
C VAL A 75 -30.55 -7.49 29.86
N ASN A 76 -30.70 -8.71 30.41
CA ASN A 76 -31.95 -9.43 30.55
C ASN A 76 -32.76 -9.48 29.24
N GLY A 77 -32.07 -9.66 28.10
CA GLY A 77 -32.66 -9.70 26.77
C GLY A 77 -33.02 -8.33 26.18
N PHE A 78 -32.84 -7.23 26.91
CA PHE A 78 -33.05 -5.89 26.38
C PHE A 78 -31.77 -5.37 25.69
N PRO A 79 -31.82 -4.95 24.41
CA PRO A 79 -30.64 -4.45 23.69
C PRO A 79 -30.27 -3.03 24.06
N TYR A 80 -29.01 -2.86 24.43
CA TYR A 80 -28.35 -1.59 24.72
C TYR A 80 -27.52 -1.17 23.52
N LYS A 81 -28.24 -0.82 22.45
CA LYS A 81 -27.74 -0.43 21.13
C LYS A 81 -26.59 0.59 21.15
N GLN A 82 -26.62 1.51 22.12
CA GLN A 82 -25.60 2.52 22.32
C GLN A 82 -24.28 2.03 22.95
N TYR A 83 -24.23 0.79 23.45
CA TYR A 83 -23.06 0.18 24.06
C TYR A 83 -22.56 -0.94 23.13
N ILE A 84 -21.73 -0.54 22.18
CA ILE A 84 -21.04 -1.43 21.24
C ILE A 84 -19.56 -1.48 21.63
N ALA A 85 -19.01 -2.70 21.70
CA ALA A 85 -17.59 -2.94 21.79
C ALA A 85 -17.08 -3.40 20.42
N ASP A 86 -16.25 -2.57 19.79
CA ASP A 86 -15.57 -2.91 18.54
C ASP A 86 -14.24 -3.62 18.86
N VAL A 87 -13.94 -4.71 18.15
CA VAL A 87 -12.67 -5.43 18.31
C VAL A 87 -11.72 -4.94 17.22
N VAL A 88 -10.72 -4.15 17.62
CA VAL A 88 -9.77 -3.53 16.69
C VAL A 88 -8.70 -4.54 16.26
N ASP A 89 -8.39 -4.57 14.95
CA ASP A 89 -7.34 -5.41 14.39
C ASP A 89 -5.98 -5.15 15.07
N ASN A 90 -5.40 -6.21 15.67
CA ASN A 90 -4.10 -6.22 16.37
C ASN A 90 -4.04 -5.46 17.72
N GLY A 91 -5.18 -5.11 18.32
CA GLY A 91 -5.25 -4.47 19.65
C GLY A 91 -5.66 -5.43 20.77
N ILE A 92 -5.16 -5.19 21.99
CA ILE A 92 -5.78 -5.62 23.24
C ILE A 92 -6.44 -4.38 23.83
N SER A 93 -7.75 -4.42 24.07
CA SER A 93 -8.50 -3.27 24.60
C SER A 93 -9.33 -3.65 25.83
N THR A 94 -9.59 -2.69 26.70
CA THR A 94 -10.45 -2.84 27.88
C THR A 94 -11.61 -1.85 27.79
N ASN A 95 -12.83 -2.36 27.76
CA ASN A 95 -14.06 -1.57 27.72
C ASN A 95 -14.82 -1.72 29.03
N SER A 96 -15.37 -0.61 29.54
CA SER A 96 -16.24 -0.63 30.71
C SER A 96 -17.55 0.07 30.42
N PHE A 97 -18.66 -0.62 30.64
CA PHE A 97 -20.01 -0.11 30.47
C PHE A 97 -20.68 0.02 31.84
N THR A 98 -21.27 1.17 32.13
CA THR A 98 -22.22 1.30 33.24
C THR A 98 -23.61 1.54 32.68
N VAL A 99 -24.55 0.66 33.01
CA VAL A 99 -25.92 0.68 32.53
C VAL A 99 -26.91 0.71 33.69
N VAL A 100 -27.96 1.50 33.55
CA VAL A 100 -29.09 1.56 34.47
C VAL A 100 -30.24 0.76 33.85
N TYR A 101 -30.59 -0.37 34.46
CA TYR A 101 -31.63 -1.27 33.97
C TYR A 101 -33.03 -0.74 34.33
N ASN A 102 -33.57 0.11 33.46
CA ASN A 102 -34.93 0.64 33.56
C ASN A 102 -35.68 0.43 32.23
N VAL A 103 -36.41 -0.68 32.13
CA VAL A 103 -37.09 -1.12 30.88
C VAL A 103 -38.08 -0.07 30.36
N ALA A 104 -38.80 0.62 31.25
CA ALA A 104 -39.78 1.65 30.85
C ALA A 104 -39.09 2.88 30.22
N LEU A 105 -38.01 3.36 30.83
CA LEU A 105 -37.19 4.45 30.28
C LEU A 105 -36.54 4.05 28.96
N LEU A 106 -35.99 2.85 28.87
CA LEU A 106 -35.29 2.37 27.67
C LEU A 106 -36.25 2.13 26.49
N THR A 107 -37.43 1.57 26.75
CA THR A 107 -38.48 1.40 25.72
C THR A 107 -38.89 2.75 25.15
N ARG A 108 -38.95 3.80 25.98
CA ARG A 108 -39.22 5.17 25.54
C ARG A 108 -38.05 5.78 24.74
N LEU A 109 -36.81 5.70 25.25
CA LEU A 109 -35.63 6.24 24.57
C LEU A 109 -35.42 5.63 23.18
N SER A 110 -35.76 4.34 23.01
CA SER A 110 -35.69 3.67 21.70
C SER A 110 -36.74 4.13 20.68
N GLN A 111 -37.79 4.85 21.11
CA GLN A 111 -38.83 5.43 20.26
C GLN A 111 -38.55 6.91 19.89
N GLN A 112 -37.55 7.55 20.49
CA GLN A 112 -37.23 8.97 20.24
C GLN A 112 -36.51 9.15 18.90
N VAL A 113 -37.23 9.70 17.91
CA VAL A 113 -36.69 10.08 16.58
C VAL A 113 -36.05 11.46 16.67
N PHE A 114 -34.78 11.66 16.34
CA PHE A 114 -34.11 12.99 16.44
C PHE A 114 -34.34 13.90 15.23
N LYS A 115 -34.71 13.33 14.08
CA LYS A 115 -35.02 14.12 12.88
C LYS A 115 -36.32 14.88 13.07
N ARG A 116 -36.26 16.14 13.51
CA ARG A 116 -37.43 17.04 13.63
C ARG A 116 -37.83 17.71 12.31
N GLN A 117 -37.01 17.57 11.26
CA GLN A 117 -37.15 18.28 9.98
C GLN A 117 -38.46 17.99 9.23
N HIS A 118 -39.07 16.82 9.48
CA HIS A 118 -40.33 16.42 8.86
C HIS A 118 -41.56 16.79 9.71
N LEU A 119 -41.37 17.28 10.94
CA LEU A 119 -42.47 17.68 11.80
C LEU A 119 -42.94 19.08 11.41
N GLN A 120 -44.25 19.23 11.25
CA GLN A 120 -44.85 20.54 11.00
C GLN A 120 -44.71 21.42 12.26
N LEU A 121 -44.01 22.55 12.12
CA LEU A 121 -43.85 23.50 13.21
C LEU A 121 -45.12 24.34 13.40
N GLN A 122 -45.62 24.42 14.63
CA GLN A 122 -46.77 25.24 15.01
C GLN A 122 -46.42 26.16 16.18
N GLN A 123 -46.32 27.46 15.91
CA GLN A 123 -46.11 28.45 16.96
C GLN A 123 -47.37 28.57 17.84
N GLN A 124 -47.16 28.63 19.15
CA GLN A 124 -48.18 28.80 20.17
C GLN A 124 -47.99 30.16 20.87
N GLN A 125 -49.10 30.82 21.14
CA GLN A 125 -49.18 32.08 21.89
C GLN A 125 -50.18 31.88 23.03
N VAL A 126 -49.86 30.97 23.95
CA VAL A 126 -50.71 30.61 25.10
C VAL A 126 -50.27 31.43 26.30
N ASN A 127 -51.22 32.12 26.93
CA ASN A 127 -50.99 32.94 28.11
C ASN A 127 -51.14 32.11 29.40
N GLU A 128 -50.57 32.61 30.49
CA GLU A 128 -50.67 32.01 31.82
C GLU A 128 -52.13 31.86 32.30
N ARG A 129 -53.03 32.75 31.87
CA ARG A 129 -54.45 32.72 32.24
C ARG A 129 -55.33 31.83 31.36
N ASP A 130 -54.82 31.35 30.22
CA ASP A 130 -55.60 30.52 29.31
C ASP A 130 -55.92 29.18 29.98
N GLN A 131 -57.15 28.69 29.79
CA GLN A 131 -57.65 27.43 30.36
C GLN A 131 -57.77 26.37 29.27
N PRO A 132 -57.58 25.08 29.60
CA PRO A 132 -57.70 24.01 28.61
C PRO A 132 -59.15 23.77 28.17
N SER A 133 -59.34 23.43 26.90
CA SER A 133 -60.64 23.09 26.30
C SER A 133 -60.83 21.57 26.18
N VAL A 134 -62.06 21.10 25.96
CA VAL A 134 -62.36 19.67 25.75
C VAL A 134 -61.45 19.08 24.66
N GLY A 135 -60.77 17.98 24.98
CA GLY A 135 -59.81 17.31 24.09
C GLY A 135 -58.38 17.89 24.10
N TYR A 136 -58.14 18.92 24.91
CA TYR A 136 -56.84 19.59 25.03
C TYR A 136 -56.44 19.70 26.50
N SER A 137 -55.14 19.76 26.75
CA SER A 137 -54.57 20.07 28.05
C SER A 137 -53.56 21.20 27.94
N LYS A 138 -53.46 21.98 29.01
CA LYS A 138 -52.49 23.06 29.12
C LYS A 138 -51.22 22.53 29.77
N ILE A 139 -50.10 22.77 29.12
CA ILE A 139 -48.79 22.40 29.62
C ILE A 139 -47.98 23.69 29.86
N SER A 140 -47.49 23.87 31.08
CA SER A 140 -46.55 24.93 31.44
C SER A 140 -45.18 24.30 31.72
N ILE A 141 -44.16 24.67 30.95
CA ILE A 141 -42.79 24.17 31.12
C ILE A 141 -41.92 25.30 31.62
N GLN A 142 -41.42 25.19 32.84
CA GLN A 142 -40.45 26.12 33.38
C GLN A 142 -39.04 25.73 32.96
N VAL A 143 -38.39 26.56 32.16
CA VAL A 143 -36.98 26.44 31.81
C VAL A 143 -36.15 27.12 32.90
N GLN A 144 -35.27 26.37 33.55
CA GLN A 144 -34.37 26.87 34.58
C GLN A 144 -32.96 26.29 34.41
N ASP A 145 -31.93 26.91 34.98
CA ASP A 145 -30.60 26.28 35.05
C ASP A 145 -30.48 25.29 36.21
N SER A 146 -29.31 24.67 36.32
CA SER A 146 -29.01 23.71 37.39
C SER A 146 -28.97 24.31 38.80
N LEU A 147 -29.06 25.63 38.94
CA LEU A 147 -29.20 26.33 40.23
C LEU A 147 -30.67 26.74 40.51
N GLY A 148 -31.60 26.39 39.62
CA GLY A 148 -33.01 26.75 39.73
C GLY A 148 -33.34 28.17 39.27
N ILE A 149 -32.41 28.85 38.59
CA ILE A 149 -32.64 30.22 38.10
C ILE A 149 -33.42 30.15 36.78
N PRO A 150 -34.58 30.81 36.65
CA PRO A 150 -35.37 30.81 35.42
C PRO A 150 -34.62 31.34 34.20
N LYS A 151 -34.86 30.74 33.03
CA LYS A 151 -34.30 31.15 31.73
C LYS A 151 -35.37 31.74 30.85
N THR A 152 -35.26 33.05 30.61
CA THR A 152 -36.18 33.81 29.76
C THR A 152 -35.77 33.79 28.28
N GLY A 153 -36.75 33.94 27.39
CA GLY A 153 -36.53 34.07 25.95
C GLY A 153 -36.10 32.78 25.25
N LYS A 154 -36.22 31.63 25.91
CA LYS A 154 -35.80 30.34 25.35
C LYS A 154 -36.91 29.73 24.51
N GLN A 155 -36.57 29.26 23.32
CA GLN A 155 -37.49 28.46 22.50
C GLN A 155 -37.70 27.10 23.15
N VAL A 156 -38.94 26.73 23.41
CA VAL A 156 -39.35 25.43 23.96
C VAL A 156 -40.27 24.77 22.96
N TYR A 157 -40.10 23.46 22.77
CA TYR A 157 -40.91 22.69 21.86
C TYR A 157 -41.56 21.49 22.53
N LEU A 158 -42.81 21.20 22.17
CA LEU A 158 -43.46 19.92 22.41
C LEU A 158 -43.57 19.17 21.08
N ALA A 159 -42.78 18.11 20.92
CA ALA A 159 -42.75 17.30 19.70
C ALA A 159 -43.65 16.08 19.84
N ASN A 160 -44.72 16.03 19.04
CA ASN A 160 -45.51 14.81 18.82
C ASN A 160 -44.98 14.12 17.57
N VAL A 161 -44.02 13.23 17.76
CA VAL A 161 -43.34 12.52 16.66
C VAL A 161 -44.32 11.67 15.85
N LYS A 162 -45.19 10.90 16.54
CA LYS A 162 -46.18 10.03 15.88
C LYS A 162 -47.23 10.83 15.08
N GLY A 163 -47.63 11.98 15.61
CA GLY A 163 -48.58 12.89 14.99
C GLY A 163 -47.97 13.82 13.92
N GLY A 164 -46.63 13.83 13.77
CA GLY A 164 -45.97 14.66 12.76
C GLY A 164 -45.94 16.17 13.06
N ILE A 165 -46.13 16.59 14.32
CA ILE A 165 -46.28 18.01 14.69
C ILE A 165 -45.28 18.39 15.80
N ARG A 166 -44.74 19.61 15.72
CA ARG A 166 -43.89 20.22 16.75
C ARG A 166 -44.46 21.57 17.16
N TYR A 167 -44.97 21.67 18.38
CA TYR A 167 -45.49 22.93 18.93
C TYR A 167 -44.34 23.75 19.50
N ALA A 168 -44.31 25.07 19.30
CA ALA A 168 -43.25 25.95 19.75
C ALA A 168 -43.81 27.10 20.62
N ALA A 169 -43.17 27.38 21.75
CA ALA A 169 -43.47 28.52 22.60
C ALA A 169 -42.17 29.11 23.17
N VAL A 170 -42.21 30.36 23.63
CA VAL A 170 -41.04 31.05 24.18
C VAL A 170 -41.21 31.21 25.69
N SER A 171 -40.15 30.96 26.45
CA SER A 171 -40.19 31.14 27.90
C SER A 171 -40.29 32.61 28.31
N ASN A 172 -41.20 32.93 29.23
CA ASN A 172 -41.43 34.27 29.75
C ASN A 172 -40.34 34.71 30.78
N LEU A 173 -40.56 35.81 31.50
CA LEU A 173 -39.61 36.33 32.51
C LEU A 173 -39.41 35.36 33.69
N GLN A 174 -40.43 34.57 34.01
CA GLN A 174 -40.41 33.53 35.04
C GLN A 174 -39.93 32.17 34.51
N GLY A 175 -39.50 32.11 33.25
CA GLY A 175 -39.00 30.91 32.59
C GLY A 175 -40.07 29.97 32.04
N PHE A 176 -41.36 30.32 32.09
CA PHE A 176 -42.43 29.45 31.62
C PHE A 176 -42.72 29.61 30.14
N ALA A 177 -42.76 28.49 29.43
CA ALA A 177 -43.36 28.36 28.10
C ALA A 177 -44.67 27.58 28.21
N HIS A 178 -45.77 28.14 27.71
CA HIS A 178 -47.10 27.54 27.82
C HIS A 178 -47.58 26.99 26.48
N PHE A 179 -48.28 25.85 26.53
CA PHE A 179 -48.80 25.15 25.38
C PHE A 179 -50.24 24.68 25.63
N LEU A 180 -51.04 24.64 24.58
CA LEU A 180 -52.34 23.96 24.54
C LEU A 180 -52.23 22.87 23.48
N VAL A 181 -52.23 21.61 23.92
CA VAL A 181 -51.96 20.47 23.03
C VAL A 181 -53.02 19.38 23.16
N PRO A 182 -53.30 18.63 22.08
CA PRO A 182 -54.24 17.51 22.11
C PRO A 182 -53.86 16.43 23.12
N ILE A 183 -54.85 15.88 23.83
CA ILE A 183 -54.67 14.74 24.74
C ILE A 183 -54.48 13.41 23.97
N LYS A 184 -54.28 12.29 24.69
CA LYS A 184 -54.01 10.95 24.10
C LYS A 184 -52.81 10.93 23.16
N ASN A 185 -51.84 11.78 23.46
CA ASN A 185 -50.60 11.95 22.71
C ASN A 185 -49.43 12.07 23.68
N ASN A 186 -48.25 11.70 23.17
CA ASN A 186 -46.99 11.81 23.88
C ASN A 186 -46.16 12.90 23.26
N TYR A 187 -45.58 13.74 24.10
CA TYR A 187 -44.77 14.87 23.69
C TYR A 187 -43.37 14.77 24.29
N ASP A 188 -42.37 14.84 23.43
CA ASP A 188 -41.00 15.10 23.88
C ASP A 188 -40.80 16.61 24.03
N ILE A 189 -40.09 17.01 25.09
CA ILE A 189 -39.76 18.40 25.36
C ILE A 189 -38.38 18.68 24.76
N ASP A 190 -38.28 19.67 23.87
CA ASP A 190 -37.01 20.21 23.39
C ASP A 190 -36.86 21.66 23.91
N VAL A 191 -35.63 22.12 24.14
CA VAL A 191 -35.32 23.53 24.47
C VAL A 191 -34.18 23.98 23.56
N GLU A 192 -34.41 25.02 22.76
CA GLU A 192 -33.49 25.49 21.71
C GLU A 192 -33.07 24.33 20.78
N GLU A 193 -31.77 24.10 20.62
CA GLU A 193 -31.18 22.97 19.90
C GLU A 193 -31.19 21.65 20.68
N VAL A 194 -31.48 21.70 21.99
CA VAL A 194 -31.43 20.53 22.88
C VAL A 194 -32.72 19.71 22.75
N LEU A 195 -32.62 18.61 22.02
CA LEU A 195 -33.74 17.69 21.79
C LEU A 195 -33.93 16.71 22.97
N ASN A 196 -35.19 16.33 23.23
CA ASN A 196 -35.58 15.29 24.19
C ASN A 196 -35.07 15.54 25.63
N ILE A 197 -35.11 16.79 26.10
CA ILE A 197 -34.64 17.15 27.45
C ILE A 197 -35.51 16.53 28.55
N SER A 198 -36.80 16.33 28.25
CA SER A 198 -37.81 15.72 29.13
C SER A 198 -39.00 15.27 28.29
N HIS A 199 -40.10 14.84 28.92
CA HIS A 199 -41.29 14.41 28.23
C HIS A 199 -42.59 14.51 29.03
N ILE A 200 -43.72 14.42 28.32
CA ILE A 200 -45.06 14.38 28.89
C ILE A 200 -45.92 13.34 28.16
N ASP A 201 -46.71 12.59 28.94
CA ASP A 201 -47.73 11.64 28.47
C ASP A 201 -49.12 12.12 28.89
N LEU A 202 -50.04 12.20 27.92
CA LEU A 202 -51.42 12.70 28.08
C LEU A 202 -52.50 11.64 27.84
N ASP A 203 -52.25 10.36 28.11
CA ASP A 203 -53.17 9.25 27.82
C ASP A 203 -54.62 9.40 28.36
N ARG A 204 -54.85 10.09 29.49
CA ARG A 204 -56.22 10.30 30.08
C ARG A 204 -56.45 11.65 30.78
N LYS A 205 -55.64 12.66 30.50
CA LYS A 205 -55.66 13.96 31.21
C LYS A 205 -56.40 15.01 30.38
N ASP A 206 -57.74 14.94 30.33
CA ASP A 206 -58.57 15.93 29.61
C ASP A 206 -58.82 17.18 30.45
N GLN A 207 -58.57 18.36 29.91
CA GLN A 207 -58.68 19.64 30.60
C GLN A 207 -57.76 19.83 31.83
N TRP A 208 -56.61 19.17 31.85
CA TRP A 208 -55.64 19.33 32.93
C TRP A 208 -54.72 20.52 32.66
N VAL A 209 -54.27 21.17 33.75
CA VAL A 209 -53.12 22.06 33.76
C VAL A 209 -51.95 21.29 34.36
N ILE A 210 -50.93 21.05 33.55
CA ILE A 210 -49.73 20.32 33.96
C ILE A 210 -48.57 21.30 33.97
N GLU A 211 -47.94 21.46 35.13
CA GLU A 211 -46.72 22.25 35.26
C GLU A 211 -45.54 21.31 35.51
N THR A 212 -44.45 21.55 34.79
CA THR A 212 -43.19 20.81 34.95
C THR A 212 -42.02 21.75 34.76
N SER A 213 -40.83 21.33 35.19
CA SER A 213 -39.60 22.09 34.98
C SER A 213 -38.56 21.27 34.22
N VAL A 214 -37.74 21.96 33.44
CA VAL A 214 -36.61 21.37 32.71
C VAL A 214 -35.35 22.18 32.98
N VAL A 215 -34.23 21.47 33.14
CA VAL A 215 -32.93 22.09 33.39
C VAL A 215 -32.21 22.32 32.07
N TYR A 216 -32.03 23.58 31.67
CA TYR A 216 -31.28 24.02 30.50
C TYR A 216 -30.16 24.97 30.93
N ASN A 217 -28.91 24.56 30.69
CA ASN A 217 -27.73 25.43 30.84
C ASN A 217 -27.26 25.81 29.43
N GLU A 218 -26.89 27.08 29.23
CA GLU A 218 -26.37 27.53 27.93
C GLU A 218 -25.06 26.80 27.58
N PRO A 219 -24.79 26.59 26.28
CA PRO A 219 -23.56 25.97 25.82
C PRO A 219 -22.32 26.76 26.25
N ALA A 220 -21.54 26.21 27.18
CA ALA A 220 -20.28 26.79 27.66
C ALA A 220 -19.10 26.48 26.72
N TYR A 221 -19.33 26.57 25.41
CA TYR A 221 -18.30 26.43 24.37
C TYR A 221 -18.59 27.35 23.18
N ARG A 222 -17.56 27.66 22.38
CA ARG A 222 -17.69 28.37 21.10
C ARG A 222 -17.13 27.51 19.97
N GLU A 223 -17.82 27.48 18.83
CA GLU A 223 -17.35 26.82 17.62
C GLU A 223 -16.97 27.83 16.55
N GLN A 224 -15.89 27.56 15.82
CA GLN A 224 -15.57 28.23 14.56
C GLN A 224 -15.53 27.18 13.45
N ASP A 225 -16.46 27.30 12.50
CA ASP A 225 -16.53 26.46 11.30
C ASP A 225 -15.81 27.15 10.13
N ARG A 226 -14.84 26.45 9.52
CA ARG A 226 -14.09 26.89 8.34
C ARG A 226 -14.39 26.02 7.12
N ASN A 227 -15.65 25.58 6.97
CA ASN A 227 -16.18 24.66 5.97
C ASN A 227 -15.71 23.21 6.12
N ASP A 228 -14.40 22.97 6.13
CA ASP A 228 -13.81 21.63 6.27
C ASP A 228 -13.47 21.28 7.71
N THR A 229 -13.13 22.30 8.50
CA THR A 229 -12.57 22.13 9.85
C THR A 229 -13.38 22.94 10.87
N ILE A 230 -13.74 22.28 11.97
CA ILE A 230 -14.40 22.88 13.13
C ILE A 230 -13.39 22.92 14.29
N THR A 231 -13.18 24.11 14.86
CA THR A 231 -12.41 24.28 16.09
C THR A 231 -13.32 24.72 17.21
N GLN A 232 -13.09 24.20 18.42
CA GLN A 232 -13.93 24.45 19.58
C GLN A 232 -13.11 25.05 20.72
N GLN A 233 -13.65 26.08 21.37
CA GLN A 233 -13.17 26.59 22.65
C GLN A 233 -14.15 26.17 23.74
N ILE A 234 -13.75 25.19 24.53
CA ILE A 234 -14.60 24.57 25.57
C ILE A 234 -14.16 25.10 26.94
N GLN A 235 -15.09 25.66 27.72
CA GLN A 235 -14.79 26.17 29.06
C GLN A 235 -14.63 25.03 30.08
N GLN A 236 -13.83 25.23 31.13
CA GLN A 236 -13.70 24.22 32.20
C GLN A 236 -15.01 24.12 33.01
N GLY A 237 -15.39 22.90 33.41
CA GLY A 237 -16.59 22.65 34.22
C GLY A 237 -17.91 22.58 33.43
N VAL A 238 -17.84 22.48 32.10
CA VAL A 238 -18.98 22.31 31.19
C VAL A 238 -19.94 21.19 31.67
N ARG A 239 -21.23 21.53 31.78
CA ARG A 239 -22.32 20.59 32.03
C ARG A 239 -23.08 20.31 30.72
N PHE A 240 -23.60 19.08 30.62
CA PHE A 240 -24.16 18.45 29.41
C PHE A 240 -25.06 19.32 28.52
N PHE A 241 -24.95 19.07 27.21
CA PHE A 241 -25.78 19.64 26.14
C PHE A 241 -26.54 18.49 25.48
N GLY A 242 -27.88 18.51 25.47
CA GLY A 242 -28.59 17.40 24.82
C GLY A 242 -28.41 17.45 23.30
N GLY A 243 -28.25 16.28 22.69
CA GLY A 243 -27.96 16.13 21.26
C GLY A 243 -26.48 16.09 20.89
N ARG A 244 -25.57 16.31 21.86
CA ARG A 244 -24.11 16.22 21.64
C ARG A 244 -23.41 15.46 22.77
N ALA A 245 -22.31 14.76 22.43
CA ALA A 245 -21.41 14.12 23.38
C ALA A 245 -20.30 15.07 23.80
N LEU A 246 -19.96 15.11 25.09
CA LEU A 246 -18.68 15.65 25.55
C LEU A 246 -17.64 14.53 25.50
N THR A 247 -16.70 14.62 24.56
CA THR A 247 -15.71 13.56 24.33
C THR A 247 -14.31 14.07 24.67
N SER A 248 -13.51 13.23 25.32
CA SER A 248 -12.07 13.46 25.49
C SER A 248 -11.25 12.36 24.83
N VAL A 249 -10.14 12.76 24.22
CA VAL A 249 -9.13 11.86 23.64
C VAL A 249 -7.80 12.15 24.33
N SER A 250 -7.33 11.19 25.12
CA SER A 250 -6.03 11.17 25.77
C SER A 250 -5.00 10.57 24.83
N MET A 251 -3.89 11.27 24.64
CA MET A 251 -2.79 10.84 23.78
C MET A 251 -1.56 10.53 24.62
N LEU A 252 -1.14 9.27 24.61
CA LEU A 252 -0.02 8.76 25.39
C LEU A 252 1.15 8.37 24.50
N ARG A 253 2.37 8.48 25.01
CA ARG A 253 3.53 7.80 24.42
C ARG A 253 3.56 6.32 24.82
N ASN A 254 4.42 5.53 24.16
CA ASN A 254 4.66 4.12 24.51
C ASN A 254 5.12 3.90 25.97
N ASP A 255 5.61 4.95 26.65
CA ASP A 255 5.99 4.91 28.06
C ASP A 255 4.90 5.48 29.00
N HIS A 256 3.65 5.59 28.50
CA HIS A 256 2.47 6.11 29.18
C HIS A 256 2.57 7.57 29.65
N ARG A 257 3.50 8.36 29.08
CA ARG A 257 3.56 9.81 29.35
C ARG A 257 2.61 10.58 28.45
N ASN A 258 1.94 11.57 29.04
CA ASN A 258 1.04 12.50 28.36
C ASN A 258 1.78 13.35 27.33
N ILE A 259 1.17 13.55 26.16
CA ILE A 259 1.71 14.43 25.11
C ILE A 259 0.92 15.73 25.14
N LYS A 260 1.58 16.86 25.40
CA LYS A 260 0.97 18.20 25.45
C LYS A 260 1.06 18.90 24.09
N ASN A 261 0.06 19.71 23.76
CA ASN A 261 -0.03 20.55 22.56
C ASN A 261 -0.01 19.78 21.23
N GLU A 262 -0.39 18.50 21.23
CA GLU A 262 -0.46 17.71 20.01
C GLU A 262 -1.87 17.79 19.42
N PRO A 263 -2.01 18.04 18.11
CA PRO A 263 -3.32 18.12 17.49
C PRO A 263 -3.97 16.75 17.37
N VAL A 264 -5.26 16.70 17.70
CA VAL A 264 -6.15 15.56 17.53
C VAL A 264 -7.23 15.96 16.54
N TYR A 265 -7.51 15.08 15.58
CA TYR A 265 -8.48 15.29 14.51
C TYR A 265 -9.56 14.21 14.60
N LEU A 266 -10.83 14.63 14.60
CA LEU A 266 -11.99 13.76 14.59
C LEU A 266 -12.81 14.03 13.33
N GLN A 267 -12.70 13.15 12.34
CA GLN A 267 -13.44 13.30 11.09
C GLN A 267 -14.83 12.67 11.19
N ASP A 268 -15.87 13.48 11.05
CA ASP A 268 -17.24 13.02 10.89
C ASP A 268 -17.36 12.22 9.57
N VAL A 269 -17.67 10.93 9.68
CA VAL A 269 -17.74 10.01 8.53
C VAL A 269 -18.90 10.33 7.60
N GLN A 270 -19.97 10.97 8.09
CA GLN A 270 -21.13 11.32 7.25
C GLN A 270 -20.92 12.64 6.50
N THR A 271 -20.42 13.66 7.20
CA THR A 271 -20.31 15.01 6.61
C THR A 271 -18.93 15.29 6.02
N GLY A 272 -17.91 14.51 6.41
CA GLY A 272 -16.51 14.73 6.05
C GLY A 272 -15.82 15.84 6.84
N LYS A 273 -16.55 16.59 7.69
CA LYS A 273 -15.99 17.68 8.50
C LYS A 273 -15.03 17.15 9.56
N VAL A 274 -13.97 17.91 9.85
CA VAL A 274 -12.93 17.56 10.82
C VAL A 274 -13.05 18.45 12.05
N TYR A 275 -13.33 17.87 13.20
CA TYR A 275 -13.20 18.55 14.48
C TYR A 275 -11.74 18.50 14.92
N GLN A 276 -11.13 19.65 15.20
CA GLN A 276 -9.73 19.76 15.58
C GLN A 276 -9.59 20.40 16.96
N ALA A 277 -8.82 19.75 17.83
CA ALA A 277 -8.40 20.29 19.12
C ALA A 277 -6.94 19.91 19.42
N SER A 278 -6.34 20.52 20.44
CA SER A 278 -4.98 20.18 20.91
C SER A 278 -5.03 19.64 22.32
N THR A 279 -4.14 18.69 22.61
CA THR A 279 -4.02 18.11 23.94
C THR A 279 -3.54 19.15 24.97
N ASN A 280 -4.14 19.14 26.15
CA ASN A 280 -3.76 19.99 27.27
C ASN A 280 -2.53 19.42 28.03
N ALA A 281 -2.22 19.97 29.21
CA ALA A 281 -1.09 19.49 30.04
C ALA A 281 -1.26 18.05 30.57
N GLU A 282 -2.50 17.55 30.61
CA GLU A 282 -2.85 16.17 30.98
C GLU A 282 -2.89 15.25 29.75
N GLY A 283 -2.50 15.73 28.57
CA GLY A 283 -2.53 14.92 27.34
C GLY A 283 -3.92 14.75 26.73
N LYS A 284 -4.93 15.52 27.17
CA LYS A 284 -6.33 15.38 26.73
C LYS A 284 -6.75 16.48 25.78
N ALA A 285 -7.34 16.10 24.66
CA ALA A 285 -8.10 16.98 23.76
C ALA A 285 -9.60 16.77 24.00
N TYR A 286 -10.37 17.86 24.11
CA TYR A 286 -11.80 17.82 24.38
C TYR A 286 -12.60 18.25 23.15
N PHE A 287 -13.75 17.61 22.96
CA PHE A 287 -14.66 17.83 21.84
C PHE A 287 -16.11 17.81 22.30
N VAL A 288 -16.96 18.60 21.65
CA VAL A 288 -18.42 18.54 21.78
C VAL A 288 -19.01 18.08 20.45
N LEU A 289 -19.28 16.79 20.32
CA LEU A 289 -19.59 16.13 19.05
C LEU A 289 -21.10 15.89 18.88
N PRO A 290 -21.70 16.20 17.73
CA PRO A 290 -23.06 15.79 17.41
C PRO A 290 -23.28 14.27 17.52
N PHE A 291 -24.45 13.86 17.99
CA PHE A 291 -24.90 12.47 17.86
C PHE A 291 -25.21 12.11 16.39
N GLU A 292 -25.60 10.86 16.17
CA GLU A 292 -26.01 10.31 14.87
C GLU A 292 -24.88 10.23 13.83
N SER A 293 -23.62 10.28 14.27
CA SER A 293 -22.47 10.04 13.38
C SER A 293 -21.39 9.16 14.01
N LYS A 294 -20.43 8.75 13.19
CA LYS A 294 -19.16 8.14 13.61
C LYS A 294 -18.03 9.14 13.35
N TYR A 295 -17.07 9.20 14.26
CA TYR A 295 -15.92 10.09 14.15
C TYR A 295 -14.63 9.29 14.12
N LEU A 296 -13.89 9.39 13.02
CA LEU A 296 -12.61 8.73 12.86
C LEU A 296 -11.52 9.55 13.57
N ILE A 297 -10.87 8.94 14.56
CA ILE A 297 -9.81 9.57 15.33
C ILE A 297 -8.51 9.50 14.52
N SER A 298 -7.80 10.62 14.41
CA SER A 298 -6.49 10.70 13.79
C SER A 298 -5.57 11.63 14.57
N PHE A 299 -4.28 11.33 14.53
CA PHE A 299 -3.20 12.17 15.03
C PHE A 299 -2.34 12.67 13.88
N ARG A 300 -1.47 13.66 14.15
CA ARG A 300 -0.66 14.34 13.13
C ARG A 300 0.04 13.37 12.16
N TYR A 301 0.68 12.32 12.68
CA TYR A 301 1.40 11.32 11.89
C TYR A 301 0.84 9.91 12.05
N GLN A 302 -0.39 9.77 12.54
CA GLN A 302 -1.04 8.46 12.70
C GLN A 302 -2.53 8.62 12.37
N PRO A 303 -2.93 8.40 11.10
CA PRO A 303 -4.32 8.51 10.69
C PRO A 303 -5.11 7.28 11.15
N ASN A 304 -6.42 7.47 11.35
CA ASN A 304 -7.42 6.41 11.52
C ASN A 304 -7.11 5.45 12.67
N VAL A 305 -6.73 6.00 13.83
CA VAL A 305 -6.27 5.22 14.98
C VAL A 305 -7.40 4.50 15.70
N ASP A 306 -8.61 5.07 15.69
CA ASP A 306 -9.78 4.52 16.35
C ASP A 306 -11.05 5.23 15.84
N ILE A 307 -12.24 4.81 16.27
CA ILE A 307 -13.54 5.37 15.88
C ILE A 307 -14.40 5.64 17.11
N ILE A 308 -14.99 6.84 17.16
CA ILE A 308 -16.04 7.19 18.13
C ILE A 308 -17.39 6.95 17.46
N ASN A 309 -18.16 5.99 17.96
CA ASN A 309 -19.49 5.70 17.43
C ASN A 309 -20.59 6.40 18.26
N LEU A 310 -21.19 7.46 17.71
CA LEU A 310 -22.30 8.19 18.34
C LEU A 310 -23.65 7.97 17.60
N MET A 311 -23.73 6.96 16.72
CA MET A 311 -24.92 6.69 15.90
C MET A 311 -26.18 6.41 16.74
N GLU A 312 -26.03 5.61 17.80
CA GLU A 312 -27.13 5.12 18.62
C GLU A 312 -27.19 5.77 20.01
N ILE A 313 -26.30 6.74 20.28
CA ILE A 313 -26.25 7.48 21.55
C ILE A 313 -27.43 8.46 21.63
N ARG A 314 -28.06 8.53 22.82
CA ARG A 314 -29.25 9.34 23.10
C ARG A 314 -29.08 10.08 24.43
N GLY A 315 -29.57 11.32 24.53
CA GLY A 315 -29.56 12.08 25.79
C GLY A 315 -28.22 12.70 26.15
N LYS A 316 -27.69 12.38 27.34
CA LYS A 316 -26.40 12.89 27.86
C LYS A 316 -25.31 11.85 27.65
N ALA A 317 -24.20 12.22 27.03
CA ALA A 317 -23.08 11.31 26.82
C ALA A 317 -21.73 11.96 27.10
N THR A 318 -20.89 11.22 27.81
CA THR A 318 -19.46 11.50 27.96
C THR A 318 -18.68 10.28 27.49
N ALA A 319 -17.65 10.49 26.69
CA ALA A 319 -16.77 9.41 26.23
C ALA A 319 -15.32 9.82 26.44
N ASN A 320 -14.49 8.89 26.91
CA ASN A 320 -13.07 9.10 27.14
C ASN A 320 -12.31 7.99 26.40
N PHE A 321 -11.42 8.39 25.51
CA PHE A 321 -10.58 7.48 24.74
C PHE A 321 -9.14 7.69 25.15
N GLU A 322 -8.41 6.62 25.44
CA GLU A 322 -6.99 6.68 25.74
C GLU A 322 -6.24 5.89 24.68
N ILE A 323 -5.37 6.56 23.94
CA ILE A 323 -4.72 5.98 22.76
C ILE A 323 -3.22 6.22 22.83
N THR A 324 -2.47 5.13 22.64
CA THR A 324 -1.02 5.18 22.49
C THR A 324 -0.65 5.68 21.10
N TYR A 325 -0.01 6.85 21.05
CA TYR A 325 0.49 7.46 19.83
C TYR A 325 1.73 6.72 19.30
N THR A 326 1.55 6.06 18.16
CA THR A 326 2.59 5.41 17.40
C THR A 326 2.67 6.07 16.02
N PRO A 327 3.42 7.20 15.88
CA PRO A 327 3.52 7.90 14.62
C PRO A 327 4.07 6.98 13.53
N LEU A 328 3.48 7.04 12.34
CA LEU A 328 3.99 6.40 11.14
C LEU A 328 5.21 7.18 10.65
N PRO A 329 6.41 6.58 10.66
CA PRO A 329 7.63 7.29 10.29
C PRO A 329 7.59 7.87 8.86
N GLU A 330 6.87 7.23 7.93
CA GLU A 330 6.71 7.71 6.57
C GLU A 330 5.91 9.01 6.43
N LEU A 331 5.08 9.35 7.43
CA LEU A 331 4.37 10.63 7.46
C LEU A 331 5.18 11.72 8.16
N GLU A 332 5.97 11.35 9.16
CA GLU A 332 6.81 12.27 9.92
C GLU A 332 8.09 12.67 9.15
N TYR A 333 8.72 11.70 8.50
CA TYR A 333 9.99 11.83 7.76
C TYR A 333 9.85 11.29 6.32
N PRO A 334 8.91 11.82 5.50
CA PRO A 334 8.60 11.27 4.19
C PRO A 334 9.81 11.14 3.25
N GLU A 335 10.78 12.05 3.38
CA GLU A 335 12.04 12.03 2.62
C GLU A 335 12.87 10.75 2.82
N ARG A 336 12.71 10.03 3.94
CA ARG A 336 13.40 8.75 4.20
C ARG A 336 12.74 7.55 3.55
N PHE A 337 11.52 7.73 3.03
CA PHE A 337 10.69 6.64 2.50
C PHE A 337 10.37 6.81 1.01
N LEU A 338 10.75 7.93 0.42
CA LEU A 338 10.66 8.15 -1.01
C LEU A 338 11.98 7.77 -1.67
N PRO A 339 12.08 6.58 -2.29
CA PRO A 339 13.33 6.13 -2.88
C PRO A 339 13.72 7.00 -4.08
N THR A 340 15.00 7.30 -4.15
CA THR A 340 15.65 7.71 -5.39
C THR A 340 15.87 6.50 -6.30
N LEU A 341 16.29 6.74 -7.55
CA LEU A 341 16.66 5.64 -8.45
C LEU A 341 17.80 4.75 -7.89
N ARG A 342 18.57 5.26 -6.91
CA ARG A 342 19.59 4.50 -6.17
C ARG A 342 19.01 3.55 -5.12
N GLU A 343 17.88 3.91 -4.52
CA GLU A 343 17.32 3.24 -3.35
C GLU A 343 16.13 2.34 -3.72
N ILE A 344 15.55 2.53 -4.91
CA ILE A 344 14.36 1.81 -5.34
C ILE A 344 14.67 0.31 -5.47
N LYS A 345 13.83 -0.51 -4.84
CA LYS A 345 13.89 -1.97 -4.95
C LYS A 345 12.90 -2.42 -6.01
N LEU A 346 13.39 -3.16 -6.99
CA LEU A 346 12.57 -3.80 -8.02
C LEU A 346 12.23 -5.22 -7.62
N PHE A 347 11.09 -5.68 -8.11
CA PHE A 347 10.52 -6.98 -7.76
C PHE A 347 10.91 -8.01 -8.81
N ASP A 348 11.39 -9.17 -8.40
CA ASP A 348 11.67 -10.28 -9.31
C ASP A 348 10.35 -10.90 -9.80
N PRO A 349 10.02 -10.83 -11.10
CA PRO A 349 8.79 -11.44 -11.61
C PRO A 349 8.67 -12.93 -11.30
N ALA A 350 9.79 -13.67 -11.27
CA ALA A 350 9.79 -15.11 -10.99
C ALA A 350 9.41 -15.43 -9.53
N ALA A 351 9.60 -14.50 -8.59
CA ALA A 351 9.28 -14.70 -7.18
C ALA A 351 7.75 -14.73 -6.93
N PHE A 352 6.95 -14.14 -7.83
CA PHE A 352 5.49 -14.12 -7.71
C PHE A 352 4.87 -15.42 -8.18
N ASN A 353 5.61 -16.21 -8.96
CA ASN A 353 5.19 -17.53 -9.38
C ASN A 353 6.38 -18.50 -9.49
N PRO A 354 6.86 -19.03 -8.35
CA PRO A 354 8.03 -19.92 -8.32
C PRO A 354 7.76 -21.29 -8.94
N ALA A 355 6.48 -21.65 -9.14
CA ALA A 355 6.08 -22.85 -9.87
C ALA A 355 6.23 -22.69 -11.39
N SER A 356 6.38 -21.45 -11.89
CA SER A 356 6.61 -21.21 -13.31
C SER A 356 7.93 -21.83 -13.73
N LYS A 357 7.84 -22.91 -14.50
CA LYS A 357 9.01 -23.51 -15.13
C LYS A 357 9.17 -22.88 -16.50
N THR A 358 10.41 -22.49 -16.84
CA THR A 358 10.72 -22.21 -18.25
C THR A 358 10.59 -23.53 -19.00
N PRO A 359 9.64 -23.69 -19.93
CA PRO A 359 9.44 -24.97 -20.59
C PRO A 359 10.66 -25.31 -21.44
N LEU A 360 11.03 -26.60 -21.45
CA LEU A 360 12.08 -27.12 -22.33
C LEU A 360 11.58 -27.09 -23.77
N LEU A 361 12.36 -26.46 -24.66
CA LEU A 361 12.07 -26.43 -26.08
C LEU A 361 12.67 -27.66 -26.76
N VAL A 362 11.90 -28.31 -27.63
CA VAL A 362 12.37 -29.43 -28.46
C VAL A 362 12.13 -29.07 -29.93
N GLY A 363 13.16 -28.57 -30.61
CA GLY A 363 13.11 -28.25 -32.05
C GLY A 363 14.10 -27.15 -32.45
N LYS A 364 15.00 -27.45 -33.38
CA LYS A 364 16.02 -26.51 -33.88
C LYS A 364 15.36 -25.40 -34.72
N GLY A 365 15.56 -24.13 -34.38
CA GLY A 365 15.14 -23.00 -35.23
C GLY A 365 13.64 -22.73 -35.26
N GLN A 366 12.93 -23.00 -34.15
CA GLN A 366 11.47 -22.83 -34.05
C GLN A 366 11.09 -21.66 -33.13
N ILE A 367 9.98 -20.98 -33.44
CA ILE A 367 9.28 -20.11 -32.48
C ILE A 367 8.30 -20.97 -31.72
N PHE A 368 8.35 -20.88 -30.39
CA PHE A 368 7.48 -21.60 -29.50
C PHE A 368 6.41 -20.69 -28.91
N GLN A 369 5.19 -21.14 -29.17
CA GLN A 369 3.85 -20.70 -28.80
C GLN A 369 3.62 -19.28 -28.29
N ALA A 370 2.81 -18.63 -29.10
CA ALA A 370 2.12 -17.41 -28.87
C ALA A 370 0.77 -17.63 -28.14
N LYS A 371 0.75 -17.86 -26.82
CA LYS A 371 -0.52 -17.97 -26.08
C LYS A 371 -1.06 -16.56 -25.83
N GLN A 372 -2.27 -16.28 -26.33
CA GLN A 372 -2.97 -15.05 -26.00
C GLN A 372 -3.52 -15.16 -24.58
N TYR A 373 -3.15 -14.22 -23.72
CA TYR A 373 -3.78 -14.05 -22.42
C TYR A 373 -4.66 -12.80 -22.45
N PRO A 374 -5.88 -12.84 -21.89
CA PRO A 374 -6.63 -11.62 -21.66
C PRO A 374 -5.82 -10.74 -20.71
N LEU A 375 -5.58 -9.49 -21.10
CA LEU A 375 -4.97 -8.51 -20.22
C LEU A 375 -6.03 -7.87 -19.33
N PRO A 376 -5.66 -7.53 -18.09
CA PRO A 376 -6.47 -6.66 -17.26
C PRO A 376 -6.81 -5.35 -17.99
N SER A 377 -8.05 -4.88 -17.84
CA SER A 377 -8.59 -3.67 -18.52
C SER A 377 -7.75 -2.38 -18.36
N LEU A 378 -6.81 -2.36 -17.41
CA LEU A 378 -5.91 -1.25 -17.09
C LEU A 378 -5.14 -0.70 -18.30
N LEU A 379 -4.72 -1.57 -19.21
CA LEU A 379 -3.74 -1.22 -20.26
C LEU A 379 -4.38 -0.79 -21.58
N GLN A 380 -5.72 -0.75 -21.66
CA GLN A 380 -6.47 -0.55 -22.92
C GLN A 380 -6.06 -1.56 -24.02
N ARG A 381 -5.49 -2.70 -23.60
CA ARG A 381 -5.05 -3.83 -24.43
C ARG A 381 -5.84 -5.05 -23.98
N ASN A 382 -6.12 -5.95 -24.90
CA ASN A 382 -6.93 -7.14 -24.62
C ASN A 382 -6.15 -8.45 -24.85
N ALA A 383 -4.88 -8.36 -25.24
CA ALA A 383 -4.04 -9.50 -25.55
C ALA A 383 -2.61 -9.30 -25.07
N LEU A 384 -2.08 -10.29 -24.35
CA LEU A 384 -0.66 -10.48 -24.11
C LEU A 384 -0.20 -11.71 -24.89
N LEU A 385 0.96 -11.60 -25.51
CA LEU A 385 1.66 -12.64 -26.22
C LEU A 385 3.01 -12.84 -25.55
N LYS A 386 3.27 -14.04 -25.02
CA LYS A 386 4.64 -14.48 -24.73
C LYS A 386 5.19 -15.18 -25.97
N TRP A 387 6.45 -14.94 -26.32
CA TRP A 387 7.15 -15.69 -27.35
C TRP A 387 8.47 -16.23 -26.81
N GLN A 388 8.86 -17.39 -27.29
CA GLN A 388 10.19 -17.96 -27.09
C GLN A 388 10.76 -18.41 -28.44
N LEU A 389 12.07 -18.26 -28.63
CA LEU A 389 12.77 -18.59 -29.87
C LEU A 389 14.08 -19.28 -29.52
N GLN A 390 14.27 -20.50 -30.01
CA GLN A 390 15.59 -21.13 -30.01
C GLN A 390 16.34 -20.72 -31.29
N LEU A 391 17.47 -20.05 -31.13
CA LEU A 391 18.31 -19.67 -32.27
C LEU A 391 18.91 -20.91 -32.93
N PRO A 392 19.09 -20.94 -34.26
CA PRO A 392 19.68 -22.08 -34.95
C PRO A 392 21.04 -22.47 -34.35
N PRO A 393 21.37 -23.75 -34.15
CA PRO A 393 22.72 -24.15 -33.75
C PRO A 393 23.71 -23.92 -34.89
N ALA A 394 24.94 -23.53 -34.57
CA ALA A 394 26.01 -23.35 -35.54
C ALA A 394 26.92 -24.60 -35.57
N GLU A 395 26.39 -25.71 -36.10
CA GLU A 395 27.11 -26.99 -36.14
C GLU A 395 28.43 -26.86 -36.92
N ASN A 396 29.49 -27.48 -36.38
CA ASN A 396 30.84 -27.52 -36.96
C ASN A 396 31.45 -26.14 -37.27
N THR A 397 30.92 -25.06 -36.70
CA THR A 397 31.43 -23.71 -36.93
C THR A 397 32.29 -23.27 -35.75
N ARG A 398 33.55 -22.95 -36.02
CA ARG A 398 34.44 -22.37 -35.00
C ARG A 398 34.08 -20.91 -34.76
N ARG A 399 34.05 -20.50 -33.48
CA ARG A 399 33.93 -19.09 -33.12
C ARG A 399 35.18 -18.29 -33.54
N LEU A 400 35.02 -16.99 -33.68
CA LEU A 400 36.15 -16.07 -33.76
C LEU A 400 36.86 -15.96 -32.38
N PRO A 401 38.18 -15.69 -32.37
CA PRO A 401 38.89 -15.30 -31.14
C PRO A 401 38.30 -14.03 -30.54
N TYR A 402 38.38 -13.88 -29.22
CA TYR A 402 37.83 -12.74 -28.51
C TYR A 402 38.89 -11.69 -28.13
N ASN A 403 38.53 -10.42 -28.25
CA ASN A 403 39.03 -9.30 -27.46
C ASN A 403 38.07 -9.12 -26.27
N ILE A 404 38.49 -9.40 -25.04
CA ILE A 404 37.63 -9.28 -23.85
C ILE A 404 38.16 -8.25 -22.87
N VAL A 405 37.28 -7.41 -22.35
CA VAL A 405 37.59 -6.59 -21.19
C VAL A 405 36.64 -6.95 -20.06
N PHE A 406 37.20 -7.36 -18.93
CA PHE A 406 36.46 -7.49 -17.67
C PHE A 406 36.57 -6.16 -16.93
N LEU A 407 35.43 -5.49 -16.74
CA LEU A 407 35.28 -4.27 -15.96
C LEU A 407 34.52 -4.61 -14.67
N LEU A 408 35.24 -4.65 -13.57
CA LEU A 408 34.80 -5.29 -12.32
C LEU A 408 34.73 -4.28 -11.19
N ASP A 409 33.55 -4.12 -10.61
CA ASP A 409 33.37 -3.25 -9.45
C ASP A 409 34.13 -3.81 -8.24
N LYS A 410 34.89 -2.93 -7.57
CA LYS A 410 35.56 -3.19 -6.31
C LYS A 410 35.15 -2.17 -5.24
N SER A 411 34.00 -1.52 -5.38
CA SER A 411 33.43 -0.63 -4.37
C SER A 411 33.27 -1.32 -3.01
N GLY A 412 33.16 -0.53 -1.94
CA GLY A 412 32.98 -1.09 -0.59
C GLY A 412 31.70 -1.94 -0.43
N SER A 413 30.65 -1.70 -1.23
CA SER A 413 29.43 -2.51 -1.20
C SER A 413 29.69 -3.97 -1.60
N MET A 414 30.67 -4.21 -2.48
CA MET A 414 31.01 -5.56 -2.94
C MET A 414 31.56 -6.46 -1.82
N GLU A 415 31.94 -5.91 -0.65
CA GLU A 415 32.31 -6.72 0.52
C GLU A 415 31.10 -7.45 1.14
N ALA A 416 29.89 -6.93 0.97
CA ALA A 416 28.68 -7.54 1.50
C ALA A 416 28.48 -8.96 0.95
N ASP A 417 28.01 -9.87 1.81
CA ASP A 417 27.68 -11.26 1.47
C ASP A 417 28.78 -12.03 0.71
N SER A 418 30.05 -11.64 0.91
CA SER A 418 31.21 -12.21 0.21
C SER A 418 31.15 -12.09 -1.33
N ASN A 419 30.41 -11.11 -1.87
CA ASN A 419 30.23 -10.91 -3.32
C ASN A 419 31.57 -10.73 -4.04
N PHE A 420 32.48 -9.91 -3.51
CA PHE A 420 33.78 -9.65 -4.11
C PHE A 420 34.69 -10.88 -4.10
N TYR A 421 34.63 -11.68 -3.03
CA TYR A 421 35.40 -12.93 -2.94
C TYR A 421 34.90 -13.95 -3.97
N ALA A 422 33.58 -14.10 -4.11
CA ALA A 422 32.96 -14.94 -5.12
C ALA A 422 33.37 -14.46 -6.53
N LEU A 423 33.28 -13.15 -6.80
CA LEU A 423 33.69 -12.58 -8.09
C LEU A 423 35.15 -12.91 -8.44
N LYS A 424 36.09 -12.74 -7.50
CA LYS A 424 37.50 -13.09 -7.73
C LYS A 424 37.68 -14.58 -8.02
N THR A 425 36.94 -15.44 -7.32
CA THR A 425 37.03 -16.90 -7.49
C THR A 425 36.56 -17.32 -8.89
N TYR A 426 35.34 -16.94 -9.27
CA TYR A 426 34.76 -17.31 -10.56
C TYR A 426 35.40 -16.58 -11.75
N LEU A 427 35.97 -15.39 -11.55
CA LEU A 427 36.81 -14.74 -12.55
C LEU A 427 38.06 -15.58 -12.87
N LYS A 428 38.74 -16.13 -11.85
CA LYS A 428 39.92 -16.99 -12.06
C LYS A 428 39.55 -18.26 -12.82
N GLU A 429 38.42 -18.89 -12.49
CA GLU A 429 37.89 -20.03 -13.23
C GLU A 429 37.56 -19.67 -14.69
N ALA A 430 36.94 -18.51 -14.91
CA ALA A 430 36.64 -18.03 -16.24
C ALA A 430 37.89 -17.76 -17.08
N LEU A 431 38.92 -17.18 -16.47
CA LEU A 431 40.20 -16.91 -17.13
C LEU A 431 40.90 -18.20 -17.60
N ALA A 432 40.75 -19.31 -16.87
CA ALA A 432 41.28 -20.62 -17.26
C ALA A 432 40.54 -21.25 -18.46
N GLY A 433 39.31 -20.81 -18.74
CA GLY A 433 38.48 -21.36 -19.83
C GLY A 433 38.73 -20.75 -21.21
N PHE A 434 39.57 -19.69 -21.32
CA PHE A 434 39.85 -19.02 -22.59
C PHE A 434 40.83 -19.79 -23.46
N SER A 435 40.67 -19.65 -24.78
CA SER A 435 41.57 -20.29 -25.75
C SER A 435 42.87 -19.49 -25.91
N PRO A 436 44.00 -20.12 -26.27
CA PRO A 436 45.30 -19.43 -26.44
C PRO A 436 45.30 -18.28 -27.46
N GLY A 437 44.31 -18.23 -28.35
CA GLY A 437 44.11 -17.16 -29.32
C GLY A 437 43.31 -15.97 -28.80
N ASP A 438 42.73 -16.03 -27.60
CA ASP A 438 41.95 -14.96 -26.98
C ASP A 438 42.87 -13.91 -26.31
N GLN A 439 42.44 -12.67 -26.31
CA GLN A 439 43.15 -11.54 -25.72
C GLN A 439 42.23 -10.82 -24.76
N GLY A 440 42.77 -10.29 -23.68
CA GLY A 440 41.96 -9.60 -22.71
C GLY A 440 42.67 -8.62 -21.80
N ALA A 441 41.86 -7.82 -21.12
CA ALA A 441 42.24 -7.00 -19.99
C ALA A 441 41.30 -7.25 -18.81
N VAL A 442 41.84 -7.11 -17.60
CA VAL A 442 41.09 -7.19 -16.34
C VAL A 442 41.27 -5.87 -15.61
N ILE A 443 40.17 -5.14 -15.44
CA ILE A 443 40.14 -3.79 -14.90
C ILE A 443 39.17 -3.79 -13.73
N PHE A 444 39.67 -3.51 -12.54
CA PHE A 444 38.83 -3.23 -11.38
C PHE A 444 38.59 -1.72 -11.26
N TYR A 445 37.44 -1.32 -10.70
CA TYR A 445 37.14 0.08 -10.49
C TYR A 445 36.38 0.34 -9.19
N ASP A 446 36.65 1.49 -8.57
CA ASP A 446 35.85 2.12 -7.51
C ASP A 446 35.66 3.60 -7.87
N THR A 447 36.20 4.54 -7.10
CA THR A 447 36.49 5.92 -7.51
C THR A 447 37.61 6.04 -8.54
N GLU A 448 38.52 5.06 -8.61
CA GLU A 448 39.64 4.99 -9.55
C GLU A 448 39.66 3.65 -10.28
N LYS A 449 40.39 3.58 -11.40
CA LYS A 449 40.60 2.32 -12.14
C LYS A 449 41.92 1.67 -11.73
N LYS A 450 41.90 0.35 -11.49
CA LYS A 450 43.08 -0.49 -11.25
C LYS A 450 43.14 -1.60 -12.30
N VAL A 451 44.17 -1.57 -13.14
CA VAL A 451 44.37 -2.59 -14.19
C VAL A 451 45.14 -3.76 -13.60
N ALA A 452 44.48 -4.91 -13.42
CA ALA A 452 45.09 -6.15 -12.94
C ALA A 452 45.75 -6.96 -14.09
N LEU A 453 45.20 -6.84 -15.30
CA LEU A 453 45.79 -7.36 -16.52
C LEU A 453 45.71 -6.30 -17.62
N PRO A 454 46.84 -5.74 -18.09
CA PRO A 454 46.88 -4.92 -19.30
C PRO A 454 46.36 -5.69 -20.51
N PHE A 455 45.90 -5.01 -21.54
CA PHE A 455 45.37 -5.69 -22.73
C PHE A 455 46.46 -6.49 -23.46
N GLN A 456 46.38 -7.82 -23.39
CA GLN A 456 47.35 -8.74 -24.00
C GLN A 456 46.72 -10.10 -24.31
N SER A 457 47.45 -10.98 -25.01
CA SER A 457 47.07 -12.39 -25.09
C SER A 457 47.05 -13.01 -23.70
N PHE A 458 46.01 -13.81 -23.40
CA PHE A 458 45.94 -14.47 -22.10
C PHE A 458 47.17 -15.35 -21.89
N PRO A 459 47.86 -15.22 -20.74
CA PRO A 459 49.09 -15.96 -20.50
C PRO A 459 48.81 -17.45 -20.33
N VAL A 460 49.75 -18.29 -20.75
CA VAL A 460 49.67 -19.76 -20.52
C VAL A 460 49.81 -20.07 -19.03
N ASP A 461 50.67 -19.34 -18.31
CA ASP A 461 50.74 -19.38 -16.86
C ASP A 461 49.90 -18.24 -16.25
N HIS A 462 48.79 -18.60 -15.62
CA HIS A 462 47.89 -17.65 -14.97
C HIS A 462 48.35 -17.24 -13.55
N SER A 463 49.41 -17.84 -13.00
CA SER A 463 49.84 -17.58 -11.61
C SER A 463 50.13 -16.10 -11.31
N PRO A 464 50.81 -15.33 -12.18
CA PRO A 464 51.04 -13.91 -11.96
C PRO A 464 49.73 -13.09 -11.98
N LEU A 465 48.80 -13.46 -12.85
CA LEU A 465 47.48 -12.83 -12.96
C LEU A 465 46.61 -13.11 -11.74
N TYR A 466 46.59 -14.35 -11.25
CA TYR A 466 45.85 -14.72 -10.05
C TYR A 466 46.36 -13.98 -8.83
N LYS A 467 47.68 -13.84 -8.67
CA LYS A 467 48.27 -12.99 -7.63
C LYS A 467 47.83 -11.53 -7.74
N ALA A 468 47.81 -10.97 -8.95
CA ALA A 468 47.36 -9.60 -9.16
C ALA A 468 45.87 -9.40 -8.81
N ILE A 469 45.02 -10.39 -9.11
CA ILE A 469 43.59 -10.40 -8.74
C ILE A 469 43.42 -10.53 -7.23
N ASP A 470 44.17 -11.43 -6.58
CA ASP A 470 44.06 -11.70 -5.14
C ASP A 470 44.45 -10.47 -4.30
N GLN A 471 45.40 -9.66 -4.78
CA GLN A 471 45.84 -8.39 -4.20
C GLN A 471 44.85 -7.22 -4.38
N VAL A 472 43.73 -7.42 -5.06
CA VAL A 472 42.66 -6.41 -5.12
C VAL A 472 41.76 -6.60 -3.91
N GLU A 473 41.57 -5.51 -3.18
CA GLU A 473 40.65 -5.36 -2.05
C GLU A 473 39.49 -4.45 -2.47
N ALA A 474 38.32 -4.72 -1.90
CA ALA A 474 37.15 -3.89 -2.11
C ALA A 474 37.22 -2.64 -1.21
N GLY A 475 36.64 -1.54 -1.66
CA GLY A 475 36.69 -0.25 -0.98
C GLY A 475 36.38 0.91 -1.93
N GLY A 476 36.18 2.10 -1.37
CA GLY A 476 35.84 3.29 -2.14
C GLY A 476 34.39 3.33 -2.65
N GLY A 477 34.07 4.35 -3.44
CA GLY A 477 32.76 4.55 -4.08
C GLY A 477 32.63 3.83 -5.44
N THR A 478 31.61 4.18 -6.22
CA THR A 478 31.37 3.59 -7.56
C THR A 478 31.37 4.69 -8.62
N SER A 479 32.45 4.81 -9.39
CA SER A 479 32.59 5.76 -10.52
C SER A 479 32.80 4.99 -11.83
N ILE A 480 31.71 4.45 -12.39
CA ILE A 480 31.77 3.58 -13.57
C ILE A 480 32.07 4.34 -14.84
N ARG A 481 31.65 5.61 -14.97
CA ARG A 481 31.77 6.36 -16.24
C ARG A 481 33.18 6.35 -16.83
N SER A 482 34.17 6.73 -16.04
CA SER A 482 35.57 6.88 -16.51
C SER A 482 36.21 5.51 -16.79
N ALA A 483 35.90 4.51 -15.97
CA ALA A 483 36.38 3.15 -16.14
C ALA A 483 35.73 2.46 -17.36
N LEU A 484 34.43 2.71 -17.59
CA LEU A 484 33.67 2.26 -18.74
C LEU A 484 34.18 2.88 -20.04
N GLU A 485 34.42 4.18 -20.06
CA GLU A 485 34.99 4.85 -21.22
C GLU A 485 36.38 4.29 -21.56
N TYR A 486 37.22 4.08 -20.54
CA TYR A 486 38.54 3.45 -20.72
C TYR A 486 38.42 2.01 -21.25
N ALA A 487 37.53 1.19 -20.68
CA ALA A 487 37.30 -0.18 -21.14
C ALA A 487 36.84 -0.22 -22.62
N TYR A 488 35.94 0.68 -23.02
CA TYR A 488 35.54 0.83 -24.41
C TYR A 488 36.68 1.29 -25.31
N GLN A 489 37.55 2.20 -24.87
CA GLN A 489 38.73 2.61 -25.63
C GLN A 489 39.71 1.46 -25.83
N VAL A 490 39.96 0.66 -24.80
CA VAL A 490 40.80 -0.55 -24.88
C VAL A 490 40.25 -1.51 -25.94
N LEU A 491 38.94 -1.82 -25.89
CA LEU A 491 38.31 -2.69 -26.90
C LEU A 491 38.31 -2.07 -28.29
N ALA A 492 38.04 -0.78 -28.42
CA ALA A 492 38.01 -0.09 -29.70
C ALA A 492 39.39 -0.08 -30.39
N ASN A 493 40.47 0.05 -29.62
CA ASN A 493 41.85 0.01 -30.14
C ASN A 493 42.26 -1.41 -30.55
N ALA A 494 41.73 -2.44 -29.88
CA ALA A 494 41.99 -3.84 -30.21
C ALA A 494 41.05 -4.40 -31.29
N ALA A 495 40.00 -3.67 -31.66
CA ALA A 495 38.96 -4.14 -32.56
C ALA A 495 39.51 -4.43 -33.96
N THR A 496 39.38 -5.68 -34.39
CA THR A 496 39.72 -6.12 -35.74
C THR A 496 38.57 -6.93 -36.35
N PRO A 497 38.39 -6.94 -37.69
CA PRO A 497 37.27 -7.63 -38.33
C PRO A 497 37.19 -9.14 -38.04
N ASN A 498 38.31 -9.78 -37.69
CA ASN A 498 38.42 -11.22 -37.47
C ASN A 498 38.39 -11.60 -35.98
N ARG A 499 37.94 -10.71 -35.10
CA ARG A 499 37.82 -10.97 -33.65
C ARG A 499 36.51 -10.44 -33.10
N ASN A 500 35.97 -11.11 -32.09
CA ASN A 500 34.79 -10.68 -31.37
C ASN A 500 35.19 -9.74 -30.24
N ASN A 501 34.60 -8.54 -30.16
CA ASN A 501 34.83 -7.61 -29.04
C ASN A 501 33.74 -7.78 -27.99
N LEU A 502 34.15 -8.09 -26.76
CA LEU A 502 33.24 -8.31 -25.64
C LEU A 502 33.68 -7.50 -24.41
N LEU A 503 32.78 -6.67 -23.90
CA LEU A 503 32.89 -6.06 -22.59
C LEU A 503 32.06 -6.89 -21.59
N VAL A 504 32.63 -7.25 -20.45
CA VAL A 504 31.92 -7.86 -19.32
C VAL A 504 31.96 -6.88 -18.17
N ILE A 505 30.80 -6.36 -17.75
CA ILE A 505 30.67 -5.43 -16.62
C ILE A 505 30.07 -6.19 -15.45
N VAL A 506 30.68 -6.11 -14.26
CA VAL A 506 30.10 -6.61 -13.02
C VAL A 506 30.02 -5.45 -12.03
N SER A 507 28.84 -5.20 -11.45
CA SER A 507 28.64 -4.17 -10.43
C SER A 507 27.49 -4.51 -9.50
N ASP A 508 27.63 -4.19 -8.22
CA ASP A 508 26.58 -4.28 -7.20
C ASP A 508 26.02 -2.91 -6.77
N GLY A 509 26.44 -1.84 -7.46
CA GLY A 509 26.24 -0.47 -7.02
C GLY A 509 25.59 0.42 -8.07
N TYR A 510 25.25 1.62 -7.63
CA TYR A 510 24.68 2.67 -8.47
C TYR A 510 25.68 3.83 -8.54
N ASP A 511 26.18 4.13 -9.75
CA ASP A 511 27.11 5.25 -9.98
C ASP A 511 26.44 6.60 -9.69
N GLU A 512 27.21 7.57 -9.20
CA GLU A 512 26.76 8.94 -9.02
C GLU A 512 26.35 9.64 -10.32
N ASN A 513 26.89 9.16 -11.45
CA ASN A 513 26.64 9.70 -12.78
C ASN A 513 25.20 9.44 -13.29
N ASN A 514 24.70 10.37 -14.11
CA ASN A 514 23.37 10.29 -14.71
C ASN A 514 23.25 9.06 -15.63
N ALA A 515 22.22 8.23 -15.42
CA ALA A 515 21.96 7.02 -16.22
C ALA A 515 21.86 7.32 -17.73
N LEU A 516 21.36 8.50 -18.11
CA LEU A 516 21.30 8.92 -19.52
C LEU A 516 22.68 9.13 -20.15
N GLU A 517 23.66 9.59 -19.37
CA GLU A 517 25.03 9.78 -19.86
C GLU A 517 25.74 8.45 -20.07
N LEU A 518 25.57 7.53 -19.12
CA LEU A 518 26.13 6.19 -19.22
C LEU A 518 25.45 5.39 -20.35
N GLU A 519 24.13 5.55 -20.54
CA GLU A 519 23.43 4.99 -21.70
C GLU A 519 23.94 5.59 -23.02
N ALA A 520 24.19 6.91 -23.07
CA ALA A 520 24.75 7.56 -24.25
C ALA A 520 26.16 7.03 -24.58
N LEU A 521 26.98 6.76 -23.57
CA LEU A 521 28.29 6.13 -23.73
C LEU A 521 28.15 4.70 -24.26
N GLY A 522 27.23 3.90 -23.70
CA GLY A 522 26.92 2.57 -24.21
C GLY A 522 26.43 2.60 -25.67
N LYS A 523 25.54 3.52 -26.03
CA LYS A 523 25.07 3.75 -27.41
C LYS A 523 26.22 4.08 -28.36
N LYS A 524 27.18 4.89 -27.92
CA LYS A 524 28.37 5.28 -28.72
C LYS A 524 29.22 4.08 -29.11
N TYR A 525 29.34 3.07 -28.25
CA TYR A 525 30.20 1.90 -28.49
C TYR A 525 29.45 0.60 -28.79
N ALA A 526 28.12 0.62 -28.71
CA ALA A 526 27.21 -0.50 -28.95
C ALA A 526 27.49 -1.30 -30.24
N HIS A 527 27.83 -0.61 -31.32
CA HIS A 527 28.10 -1.23 -32.63
C HIS A 527 29.54 -1.77 -32.77
N LYS A 528 30.41 -1.50 -31.79
CA LYS A 528 31.84 -1.89 -31.82
C LYS A 528 32.16 -3.06 -30.88
N SER A 529 31.38 -3.23 -29.82
CA SER A 529 31.59 -4.27 -28.81
C SER A 529 30.27 -4.71 -28.20
N ARG A 530 30.06 -6.03 -28.09
CA ARG A 530 28.96 -6.60 -27.31
C ARG A 530 29.24 -6.37 -25.83
N CYS A 531 28.22 -6.06 -25.02
CA CYS A 531 28.37 -5.87 -23.58
C CYS A 531 27.52 -6.86 -22.80
N ILE A 532 28.16 -7.69 -21.99
CA ILE A 532 27.48 -8.51 -20.98
C ILE A 532 27.58 -7.78 -19.66
N THR A 533 26.46 -7.60 -18.96
CA THR A 533 26.42 -6.92 -17.67
C THR A 533 25.91 -7.88 -16.61
N MET A 534 26.51 -7.85 -15.42
CA MET A 534 26.12 -8.64 -14.27
C MET A 534 25.86 -7.69 -13.12
N GLY A 535 24.59 -7.57 -12.76
CA GLY A 535 24.17 -6.78 -11.61
C GLY A 535 24.06 -7.68 -10.39
N VAL A 536 24.79 -7.34 -9.34
CA VAL A 536 24.95 -8.18 -8.15
C VAL A 536 24.11 -7.63 -7.01
N GLY A 537 23.44 -8.52 -6.28
CA GLY A 537 22.51 -8.12 -5.23
C GLY A 537 21.29 -7.39 -5.79
N GLN A 538 20.62 -6.62 -4.93
CA GLN A 538 19.31 -6.04 -5.21
C GLN A 538 19.36 -4.55 -5.60
N ILE A 539 20.52 -3.89 -5.47
CA ILE A 539 20.64 -2.42 -5.49
C ILE A 539 21.77 -2.00 -6.46
N TYR A 540 21.54 -2.11 -7.77
CA TYR A 540 22.45 -1.59 -8.79
C TYR A 540 21.68 -0.85 -9.89
N ASN A 541 22.37 -0.08 -10.72
CA ASN A 541 21.75 0.63 -11.84
C ASN A 541 21.32 -0.34 -12.96
N ARG A 542 20.21 -1.06 -12.77
CA ARG A 542 19.69 -2.05 -13.72
C ARG A 542 19.35 -1.41 -15.06
N ASP A 543 18.79 -0.20 -15.09
CA ASP A 543 18.46 0.45 -16.36
C ASP A 543 19.69 0.76 -17.19
N PHE A 544 20.77 1.26 -16.57
CA PHE A 544 22.04 1.41 -17.25
C PHE A 544 22.59 0.05 -17.70
N MET A 545 22.66 -0.94 -16.81
CA MET A 545 23.25 -2.25 -17.12
C MET A 545 22.47 -2.98 -18.22
N GLN A 546 21.15 -2.92 -18.16
CA GLN A 546 20.23 -3.47 -19.15
C GLN A 546 20.29 -2.66 -20.43
N ALA A 547 20.26 -1.32 -20.38
CA ALA A 547 20.32 -0.50 -21.59
C ALA A 547 21.67 -0.64 -22.30
N VAL A 548 22.79 -0.69 -21.59
CA VAL A 548 24.10 -0.92 -22.22
C VAL A 548 24.19 -2.33 -22.81
N ALA A 549 23.69 -3.34 -22.11
CA ALA A 549 23.55 -4.68 -22.68
C ALA A 549 22.67 -4.63 -23.94
N ASP A 550 21.43 -4.14 -23.85
CA ASP A 550 20.47 -4.07 -24.96
C ASP A 550 21.01 -3.32 -26.16
N LYS A 551 21.62 -2.14 -25.95
CA LYS A 551 22.14 -1.30 -27.05
C LYS A 551 23.30 -1.96 -27.77
N SER A 552 24.19 -2.62 -27.02
CA SER A 552 25.28 -3.41 -27.59
C SER A 552 24.86 -4.81 -28.05
N ASN A 553 23.55 -5.08 -28.03
CA ASN A 553 23.00 -6.37 -28.34
C ASN A 553 23.64 -7.50 -27.48
N GLY A 554 23.99 -7.22 -26.23
CA GLY A 554 24.51 -8.20 -25.28
C GLY A 554 23.44 -8.71 -24.32
N LYS A 555 23.85 -9.11 -23.11
CA LYS A 555 22.96 -9.77 -22.15
C LYS A 555 23.18 -9.23 -20.74
N HIS A 556 22.10 -8.99 -20.03
CA HIS A 556 22.14 -8.66 -18.62
C HIS A 556 21.83 -9.91 -17.77
N TYR A 557 22.64 -10.14 -16.76
CA TYR A 557 22.43 -11.15 -15.73
C TYR A 557 22.18 -10.46 -14.40
N HIS A 558 21.15 -10.91 -13.69
CA HIS A 558 20.92 -10.53 -12.30
C HIS A 558 21.44 -11.64 -11.38
N VAL A 559 22.41 -11.31 -10.54
CA VAL A 559 23.02 -12.21 -9.57
C VAL A 559 22.44 -11.87 -8.20
N ALA A 560 21.30 -12.49 -7.85
CA ALA A 560 20.57 -12.16 -6.63
C ALA A 560 21.38 -12.36 -5.33
N GLN A 561 22.29 -13.34 -5.32
CA GLN A 561 23.15 -13.71 -4.18
C GLN A 561 24.52 -14.18 -4.70
N SER A 562 25.58 -14.02 -3.90
CA SER A 562 26.96 -14.41 -4.24
C SER A 562 27.09 -15.86 -4.73
N LYS A 563 26.33 -16.80 -4.15
CA LYS A 563 26.30 -18.22 -4.57
C LYS A 563 25.86 -18.44 -6.02
N ASN A 564 25.16 -17.48 -6.63
CA ASN A 564 24.67 -17.59 -8.00
C ASN A 564 25.72 -17.17 -9.05
N PHE A 565 26.87 -16.63 -8.63
CA PHE A 565 27.96 -16.28 -9.55
C PHE A 565 28.45 -17.50 -10.34
N GLU A 566 28.54 -18.67 -9.71
CA GLU A 566 28.95 -19.92 -10.37
C GLU A 566 28.12 -20.21 -11.62
N LEU A 567 26.80 -20.22 -11.47
CA LEU A 567 25.87 -20.52 -12.55
C LEU A 567 25.96 -19.50 -13.68
N VAL A 568 26.10 -18.21 -13.32
CA VAL A 568 26.18 -17.13 -14.30
C VAL A 568 27.51 -17.13 -15.05
N PHE A 569 28.64 -17.34 -14.36
CA PHE A 569 29.95 -17.45 -14.99
C PHE A 569 30.10 -18.72 -15.82
N HIS A 570 29.58 -19.87 -15.37
CA HIS A 570 29.52 -21.08 -16.18
C HIS A 570 28.67 -20.88 -17.45
N SER A 571 27.50 -20.26 -17.33
CA SER A 571 26.67 -19.91 -18.49
C SER A 571 27.40 -18.96 -19.43
N LEU A 572 28.10 -17.94 -18.89
CA LEU A 572 28.93 -17.04 -19.68
C LEU A 572 30.00 -17.83 -20.44
N LEU A 573 30.78 -18.68 -19.77
CA LEU A 573 31.87 -19.43 -20.40
C LEU A 573 31.35 -20.36 -21.50
N GLN A 574 30.23 -21.04 -21.26
CA GLN A 574 29.58 -21.85 -22.28
C GLN A 574 29.19 -21.02 -23.49
N ASP A 575 28.56 -19.86 -23.29
CA ASP A 575 28.21 -18.91 -24.34
C ASP A 575 29.45 -18.44 -25.12
N LEU A 576 30.59 -18.25 -24.44
CA LEU A 576 31.84 -17.86 -25.09
C LEU A 576 32.47 -18.97 -25.94
N THR A 577 32.06 -20.23 -25.81
CA THR A 577 32.52 -21.29 -26.73
C THR A 577 31.79 -21.27 -28.08
N LEU A 578 30.60 -20.65 -28.11
CA LEU A 578 29.69 -20.72 -29.24
C LEU A 578 29.85 -19.51 -30.20
N PRO A 579 29.60 -19.69 -31.51
CA PRO A 579 29.53 -18.57 -32.44
C PRO A 579 28.39 -17.59 -32.07
N VAL A 580 28.61 -16.30 -32.32
CA VAL A 580 27.65 -15.22 -32.00
C VAL A 580 26.91 -14.81 -33.26
N TYR A 581 25.58 -14.73 -33.16
CA TYR A 581 24.73 -14.10 -34.17
C TYR A 581 24.58 -12.61 -33.89
N GLU A 582 24.83 -11.80 -34.91
CA GLU A 582 24.69 -10.35 -34.88
C GLU A 582 23.46 -9.88 -35.67
N ASN A 583 22.94 -8.70 -35.34
CA ASN A 583 21.78 -8.09 -36.00
C ASN A 583 20.56 -9.04 -36.03
N VAL A 584 20.37 -9.79 -34.94
CA VAL A 584 19.29 -10.75 -34.82
C VAL A 584 17.96 -9.99 -34.83
N THR A 585 17.11 -10.27 -35.80
CA THR A 585 15.84 -9.57 -35.97
C THR A 585 14.74 -10.60 -36.18
N LEU A 586 13.73 -10.53 -35.31
CA LEU A 586 12.53 -11.33 -35.43
C LEU A 586 11.47 -10.56 -36.21
N HIS A 587 11.09 -11.10 -37.35
CA HIS A 587 10.03 -10.57 -38.19
C HIS A 587 8.79 -11.44 -37.99
N LEU A 588 7.68 -10.81 -37.59
CA LEU A 588 6.38 -11.47 -37.45
C LEU A 588 5.40 -10.83 -38.43
N GLU A 589 4.50 -11.63 -38.99
CA GLU A 589 3.40 -11.15 -39.82
C GLU A 589 2.06 -11.36 -39.10
N ALA A 590 1.47 -10.28 -38.59
CA ALA A 590 0.21 -10.35 -37.86
C ALA A 590 -0.94 -10.82 -38.78
N PRO A 591 -1.73 -11.82 -38.38
CA PRO A 591 -2.82 -12.32 -39.22
C PRO A 591 -3.96 -11.29 -39.34
N ALA A 592 -4.08 -10.37 -38.38
CA ALA A 592 -5.04 -9.26 -38.33
C ALA A 592 -4.36 -7.92 -38.02
N GLN A 593 -5.08 -6.80 -38.17
CA GLN A 593 -4.58 -5.49 -37.78
C GLN A 593 -4.46 -5.41 -36.25
N LEU A 594 -3.23 -5.22 -35.75
CA LEU A 594 -2.96 -4.95 -34.34
C LEU A 594 -2.83 -3.44 -34.13
N THR A 595 -3.37 -2.95 -33.02
CA THR A 595 -3.13 -1.57 -32.56
C THR A 595 -2.54 -1.60 -31.15
N ASN A 596 -1.92 -0.49 -30.74
CA ASN A 596 -1.33 -0.35 -29.41
C ASN A 596 -0.37 -1.50 -29.07
N LEU A 597 0.59 -1.80 -29.95
CA LEU A 597 1.59 -2.85 -29.73
C LEU A 597 2.74 -2.34 -28.86
N PHE A 598 3.04 -3.06 -27.78
CA PHE A 598 4.10 -2.73 -26.84
C PHE A 598 4.91 -3.97 -26.46
N GLY A 599 6.23 -3.81 -26.35
CA GLY A 599 7.15 -4.82 -25.84
C GLY A 599 7.29 -4.78 -24.32
N PRO A 600 8.32 -5.46 -23.77
CA PRO A 600 8.67 -5.41 -22.35
C PRO A 600 8.87 -3.98 -21.85
N GLY A 601 8.53 -3.76 -20.58
CA GLY A 601 8.62 -2.43 -19.97
C GLY A 601 7.71 -1.39 -20.62
N ASN A 602 6.61 -1.82 -21.26
CA ASN A 602 5.61 -0.95 -21.86
C ASN A 602 6.18 0.01 -22.94
N LYS A 603 7.16 -0.45 -23.73
CA LYS A 603 7.76 0.33 -24.83
C LYS A 603 6.99 0.11 -26.15
N PRO A 604 6.55 1.17 -26.86
CA PRO A 604 5.78 1.01 -28.09
C PRO A 604 6.64 0.38 -29.20
N ILE A 605 6.05 -0.54 -29.97
CA ILE A 605 6.66 -1.16 -31.13
C ILE A 605 5.89 -0.72 -32.39
N PRO A 606 6.55 -0.09 -33.37
CA PRO A 606 5.89 0.35 -34.60
C PRO A 606 5.41 -0.86 -35.41
N VAL A 607 4.19 -0.76 -35.94
CA VAL A 607 3.58 -1.74 -36.83
C VAL A 607 3.42 -1.11 -38.21
N ILE A 608 4.03 -1.71 -39.24
CA ILE A 608 3.95 -1.21 -40.61
C ILE A 608 3.14 -2.22 -41.44
N GLY A 609 1.88 -1.90 -41.72
CA GLY A 609 0.94 -2.83 -42.33
C GLY A 609 0.66 -4.02 -41.41
N LYS A 610 1.01 -5.24 -41.84
CA LYS A 610 0.96 -6.47 -41.01
C LYS A 610 2.31 -6.87 -40.43
N LYS A 611 3.38 -6.15 -40.78
CA LYS A 611 4.75 -6.53 -40.40
C LYS A 611 5.11 -5.94 -39.05
N ILE A 612 5.58 -6.80 -38.16
CA ILE A 612 6.15 -6.45 -36.86
C ILE A 612 7.62 -6.84 -36.91
N THR A 613 8.49 -5.88 -36.59
CA THR A 613 9.95 -6.11 -36.55
C THR A 613 10.44 -5.89 -35.14
N ILE A 614 11.01 -6.93 -34.55
CA ILE A 614 11.48 -6.92 -33.18
C ILE A 614 13.00 -7.15 -33.24
N PRO A 615 13.82 -6.10 -33.02
CA PRO A 615 15.25 -6.28 -32.87
C PRO A 615 15.52 -7.09 -31.60
N LEU A 616 16.31 -8.15 -31.73
CA LEU A 616 16.74 -8.99 -30.62
C LEU A 616 18.21 -8.74 -30.31
N PRO A 617 18.64 -8.96 -29.06
CA PRO A 617 20.05 -8.94 -28.72
C PRO A 617 20.85 -9.97 -29.53
N ASN A 618 22.13 -9.70 -29.75
CA ASN A 618 23.10 -10.60 -30.35
C ASN A 618 23.27 -11.73 -29.36
N ALA A 619 23.15 -12.94 -29.87
CA ALA A 619 23.00 -14.09 -29.03
C ALA A 619 23.81 -15.23 -29.62
N VAL A 620 24.22 -16.14 -28.74
CA VAL A 620 25.01 -17.29 -29.16
C VAL A 620 24.14 -18.29 -29.89
N ALA A 621 24.72 -18.98 -30.85
CA ALA A 621 24.03 -20.02 -31.60
C ALA A 621 23.43 -21.08 -30.64
N GLY A 622 22.19 -21.51 -30.90
CA GLY A 622 21.48 -22.47 -30.04
C GLY A 622 20.80 -21.89 -28.79
N SER A 623 21.06 -20.64 -28.41
CA SER A 623 20.45 -20.03 -27.21
C SER A 623 18.95 -19.76 -27.38
N ILE A 624 18.25 -19.69 -26.23
CA ILE A 624 16.82 -19.39 -26.17
C ILE A 624 16.63 -17.90 -25.85
N GLN A 625 15.86 -17.22 -26.68
CA GLN A 625 15.39 -15.86 -26.47
C GLN A 625 13.91 -15.89 -26.10
N SER A 626 13.47 -15.01 -25.20
CA SER A 626 12.04 -14.92 -24.85
C SER A 626 11.64 -13.51 -24.47
N SER A 627 10.38 -13.16 -24.74
CA SER A 627 9.84 -11.85 -24.40
C SER A 627 8.32 -11.81 -24.46
N PHE A 628 7.77 -10.61 -24.25
CA PHE A 628 6.34 -10.34 -24.27
C PHE A 628 5.97 -9.23 -25.25
N LEU A 629 4.80 -9.37 -25.88
CA LEU A 629 4.13 -8.32 -26.63
C LEU A 629 2.72 -8.15 -26.06
N SER A 630 2.31 -6.92 -25.80
CA SER A 630 0.93 -6.59 -25.45
C SER A 630 0.30 -5.74 -26.54
N PHE A 631 -0.96 -6.00 -26.88
CA PHE A 631 -1.65 -5.30 -27.98
C PHE A 631 -3.17 -5.31 -27.84
N SER A 632 -3.81 -4.49 -28.66
CA SER A 632 -5.25 -4.53 -28.91
C SER A 632 -5.52 -5.27 -30.23
N ALA A 633 -6.38 -6.28 -30.16
CA ALA A 633 -6.83 -7.07 -31.30
C ALA A 633 -8.36 -7.16 -31.33
N PRO A 634 -9.04 -6.36 -32.17
CA PRO A 634 -10.50 -6.27 -32.19
C PRO A 634 -11.23 -7.59 -32.55
N GLY A 635 -10.57 -8.48 -33.30
CA GLY A 635 -11.13 -9.79 -33.70
C GLY A 635 -10.55 -10.99 -32.95
N GLY A 636 -9.73 -10.76 -31.90
CA GLY A 636 -8.83 -11.77 -31.36
C GLY A 636 -7.72 -12.13 -32.35
N VAL A 637 -6.69 -12.86 -31.89
CA VAL A 637 -5.61 -13.30 -32.78
C VAL A 637 -5.28 -14.75 -32.54
N ASN A 638 -5.52 -15.61 -33.52
CA ASN A 638 -4.95 -16.94 -33.52
C ASN A 638 -3.48 -16.86 -33.93
N MET A 639 -2.61 -16.70 -32.93
CA MET A 639 -1.18 -16.55 -33.16
C MET A 639 -0.45 -17.89 -33.33
N ALA A 640 -1.15 -19.05 -33.29
CA ALA A 640 -0.53 -20.36 -33.51
C ALA A 640 -0.04 -20.59 -34.95
N GLN A 641 -0.31 -19.65 -35.86
CA GLN A 641 0.03 -19.72 -37.29
C GLN A 641 0.64 -18.41 -37.82
N VAL A 642 1.31 -17.63 -36.98
CA VAL A 642 1.95 -16.38 -37.41
C VAL A 642 3.21 -16.71 -38.20
N PRO A 643 3.29 -16.37 -39.51
CA PRO A 643 4.52 -16.52 -40.25
C PRO A 643 5.60 -15.69 -39.57
N ALA A 644 6.73 -16.32 -39.31
CA ALA A 644 7.84 -15.68 -38.67
C ALA A 644 9.14 -15.97 -39.40
N ARG A 645 10.02 -14.97 -39.43
CA ARG A 645 11.35 -15.08 -40.01
C ARG A 645 12.37 -14.54 -39.05
N LEU A 646 13.53 -15.18 -39.01
CA LEU A 646 14.69 -14.72 -38.28
C LEU A 646 15.75 -14.27 -39.27
N SER A 647 16.11 -13.00 -39.22
CA SER A 647 17.28 -12.48 -39.91
C SER A 647 18.44 -12.33 -38.94
N TYR A 648 19.63 -12.82 -39.31
CA TYR A 648 20.83 -12.70 -38.49
C TYR A 648 22.12 -12.77 -39.33
N ARG A 649 23.23 -12.30 -38.78
CA ARG A 649 24.58 -12.42 -39.36
C ARG A 649 25.45 -13.30 -38.50
N LEU A 650 26.20 -14.19 -39.12
CA LEU A 650 27.21 -15.02 -38.46
C LEU A 650 28.58 -14.66 -39.01
N LYS A 651 29.47 -14.24 -38.11
CA LYS A 651 30.89 -14.01 -38.42
C LYS A 651 31.69 -15.25 -38.03
N THR A 652 32.44 -15.80 -38.98
CA THR A 652 33.33 -16.95 -38.77
C THR A 652 34.71 -16.62 -39.33
N PRO A 653 35.76 -17.42 -39.01
CA PRO A 653 37.08 -17.23 -39.60
C PRO A 653 37.08 -17.24 -41.14
N GLU A 654 36.10 -17.91 -41.75
CA GLU A 654 35.93 -18.03 -43.20
C GLU A 654 35.17 -16.84 -43.83
N GLY A 655 34.63 -15.92 -43.03
CA GLY A 655 33.94 -14.72 -43.50
C GLY A 655 32.60 -14.45 -42.82
N VAL A 656 31.85 -13.47 -43.34
CA VAL A 656 30.52 -13.08 -42.83
C VAL A 656 29.44 -13.68 -43.70
N ARG A 657 28.50 -14.40 -43.08
CA ARG A 657 27.30 -14.96 -43.75
C ARG A 657 26.04 -14.33 -43.16
N SER A 658 25.11 -13.92 -44.02
CA SER A 658 23.79 -13.44 -43.60
C SER A 658 22.76 -14.52 -43.85
N PHE A 659 21.85 -14.70 -42.90
CA PHE A 659 20.79 -15.68 -42.93
C PHE A 659 19.44 -14.98 -42.77
N ASP A 660 18.45 -15.43 -43.52
CA ASP A 660 17.06 -15.06 -43.35
C ASP A 660 16.22 -16.34 -43.47
N VAL A 661 15.86 -16.87 -42.30
CA VAL A 661 15.32 -18.22 -42.14
C VAL A 661 13.86 -18.12 -41.75
N ALA A 662 12.99 -18.80 -42.51
CA ALA A 662 11.61 -19.00 -42.09
C ALA A 662 11.59 -19.90 -40.86
N LEU A 663 10.90 -19.48 -39.81
CA LEU A 663 10.80 -20.22 -38.57
C LEU A 663 9.58 -21.13 -38.66
N GLU A 664 9.77 -22.40 -38.32
CA GLU A 664 8.66 -23.33 -38.16
C GLU A 664 7.98 -23.08 -36.80
N ASN A 665 6.66 -23.29 -36.74
CA ASN A 665 5.93 -23.24 -35.48
C ASN A 665 6.29 -24.47 -34.65
N GLY A 666 6.93 -24.26 -33.51
CA GLY A 666 7.23 -25.31 -32.55
C GLY A 666 6.06 -25.55 -31.58
N THR A 667 5.93 -26.79 -31.11
CA THR A 667 4.93 -27.19 -30.10
C THR A 667 5.51 -26.99 -28.70
N LEU A 668 4.83 -26.32 -27.76
CA LEU A 668 5.27 -26.29 -26.36
C LEU A 668 5.14 -27.69 -25.73
N ALA A 669 6.17 -28.11 -25.00
CA ALA A 669 6.14 -29.36 -24.24
C ALA A 669 5.26 -29.30 -22.96
N GLN A 670 5.00 -28.09 -22.43
CA GLN A 670 4.12 -27.84 -21.28
C GLN A 670 3.42 -26.49 -21.42
N GLU A 671 2.17 -26.39 -20.94
CA GLU A 671 1.45 -25.11 -20.89
C GLU A 671 2.15 -24.15 -19.93
N TYR A 672 2.55 -23.00 -20.48
CA TYR A 672 3.02 -21.87 -19.69
C TYR A 672 1.81 -21.12 -19.14
N THR A 673 1.63 -21.04 -17.82
CA THR A 673 0.42 -20.43 -17.21
C THR A 673 0.65 -19.00 -16.70
N ASP A 674 1.91 -18.56 -16.56
CA ASP A 674 2.25 -17.48 -15.63
C ASP A 674 2.76 -16.19 -16.31
N ALA A 675 2.55 -16.09 -17.63
CA ALA A 675 2.95 -14.95 -18.46
C ALA A 675 2.37 -13.60 -18.00
N ILE A 676 1.15 -13.62 -17.46
CA ILE A 676 0.46 -12.40 -17.02
C ILE A 676 1.16 -11.81 -15.81
N ASP A 677 1.52 -12.64 -14.83
CA ASP A 677 2.17 -12.20 -13.60
C ASP A 677 3.55 -11.62 -13.90
N GLU A 678 4.34 -12.29 -14.76
CA GLU A 678 5.66 -11.80 -15.16
C GLU A 678 5.57 -10.43 -15.86
N TYR A 679 4.63 -10.30 -16.79
CA TYR A 679 4.40 -9.05 -17.50
C TYR A 679 3.91 -7.95 -16.56
N PHE A 680 3.01 -8.27 -15.62
CA PHE A 680 2.48 -7.32 -14.65
C PHE A 680 3.58 -6.78 -13.74
N ILE A 681 4.46 -7.65 -13.21
CA ILE A 681 5.59 -7.20 -12.39
C ILE A 681 6.60 -6.39 -13.21
N SER A 682 6.85 -6.75 -14.46
CA SER A 682 7.68 -5.93 -15.36
C SER A 682 7.09 -4.52 -15.56
N PHE A 683 5.77 -4.42 -15.71
CA PHE A 683 5.05 -3.14 -15.80
C PHE A 683 5.18 -2.33 -14.50
N VAL A 684 4.94 -2.94 -13.33
CA VAL A 684 5.09 -2.29 -12.02
C VAL A 684 6.52 -1.79 -11.82
N ASN A 685 7.53 -2.59 -12.13
CA ASN A 685 8.93 -2.19 -12.02
C ASN A 685 9.25 -0.97 -12.88
N THR A 686 8.72 -0.91 -14.10
CA THR A 686 8.92 0.26 -14.98
C THR A 686 8.33 1.52 -14.35
N GLN A 687 7.12 1.43 -13.79
CA GLN A 687 6.48 2.57 -13.13
C GLN A 687 7.21 2.96 -11.83
N LEU A 688 7.77 2.00 -11.09
CA LEU A 688 8.60 2.27 -9.91
C LEU A 688 9.89 3.01 -10.26
N GLN A 689 10.51 2.67 -11.38
CA GLN A 689 11.68 3.39 -11.89
C GLN A 689 11.32 4.81 -12.29
N GLU A 690 10.22 5.01 -13.01
CA GLU A 690 9.72 6.36 -13.35
C GLU A 690 9.41 7.19 -12.10
N PHE A 691 8.79 6.57 -11.09
CA PHE A 691 8.54 7.19 -9.79
C PHE A 691 9.83 7.64 -9.12
N ALA A 692 10.84 6.78 -9.07
CA ALA A 692 12.13 7.04 -8.44
C ALA A 692 12.94 8.11 -9.17
N VAL A 693 12.96 8.10 -10.51
CA VAL A 693 13.57 9.15 -11.34
C VAL A 693 12.90 10.50 -11.10
N SER A 694 11.56 10.51 -11.09
CA SER A 694 10.79 11.73 -10.86
C SER A 694 11.02 12.27 -9.46
N ASN A 695 11.13 11.40 -8.46
CA ASN A 695 11.45 11.78 -7.09
C ASN A 695 12.86 12.38 -7.00
N SER A 696 13.87 11.76 -7.63
CA SER A 696 15.24 12.29 -7.70
C SER A 696 15.34 13.67 -8.36
N THR A 697 14.38 14.01 -9.23
CA THR A 697 14.29 15.32 -9.89
C THR A 697 13.29 16.27 -9.22
N ASN A 698 12.80 15.94 -8.02
CA ASN A 698 11.79 16.70 -7.27
C ASN A 698 10.45 16.91 -8.03
N ASN A 699 10.17 16.10 -9.05
CA ASN A 699 8.94 16.16 -9.83
C ASN A 699 7.84 15.30 -9.18
N PHE A 700 7.30 15.77 -8.07
CA PHE A 700 6.28 15.03 -7.30
C PHE A 700 5.00 14.76 -8.09
N GLY A 701 4.59 15.66 -8.99
CA GLY A 701 3.43 15.44 -9.86
C GLY A 701 3.59 14.22 -10.77
N GLN A 702 4.80 13.97 -11.28
CA GLN A 702 5.07 12.75 -12.07
C GLN A 702 5.24 11.52 -11.17
N SER A 703 5.91 11.65 -10.01
CA SER A 703 5.97 10.57 -9.01
C SER A 703 4.57 10.08 -8.60
N ARG A 704 3.63 11.01 -8.38
CA ARG A 704 2.24 10.71 -8.04
C ARG A 704 1.56 9.90 -9.12
N LYS A 705 1.68 10.32 -10.39
CA LYS A 705 1.11 9.60 -11.53
C LYS A 705 1.60 8.15 -11.58
N SER A 706 2.90 7.92 -11.41
CA SER A 706 3.46 6.57 -11.43
C SER A 706 2.93 5.70 -10.28
N ILE A 707 2.85 6.23 -9.06
CA ILE A 707 2.27 5.51 -7.90
C ILE A 707 0.78 5.23 -8.12
N ASP A 708 0.00 6.19 -8.61
CA ASP A 708 -1.44 6.01 -8.88
C ASP A 708 -1.69 4.94 -9.94
N VAL A 709 -0.85 4.90 -10.98
CA VAL A 709 -0.90 3.86 -12.02
C VAL A 709 -0.62 2.49 -11.43
N ILE A 710 0.40 2.35 -10.57
CA ILE A 710 0.72 1.08 -9.88
C ILE A 710 -0.44 0.67 -8.98
N MET A 711 -0.94 1.57 -8.13
CA MET A 711 -2.05 1.28 -7.21
C MET A 711 -3.31 0.82 -7.95
N LYS A 712 -3.64 1.49 -9.07
CA LYS A 712 -4.74 1.08 -9.94
C LYS A 712 -4.48 -0.31 -10.54
N ALA A 713 -3.25 -0.58 -10.97
CA ALA A 713 -2.85 -1.89 -11.50
C ALA A 713 -3.05 -3.00 -10.47
N LEU A 714 -2.54 -2.81 -9.25
CA LEU A 714 -2.63 -3.79 -8.16
C LEU A 714 -4.08 -4.12 -7.84
N LYS A 715 -4.94 -3.11 -7.72
CA LYS A 715 -6.37 -3.32 -7.43
C LYS A 715 -7.07 -4.15 -8.51
N ILE A 716 -6.72 -3.95 -9.78
CA ILE A 716 -7.29 -4.76 -10.87
C ILE A 716 -6.73 -6.19 -10.82
N TRP A 717 -5.42 -6.36 -10.57
CA TRP A 717 -4.81 -7.68 -10.44
C TRP A 717 -5.43 -8.50 -9.30
N GLU A 718 -5.72 -7.89 -8.14
CA GLU A 718 -6.44 -8.56 -7.04
C GLU A 718 -7.84 -9.01 -7.42
N LYS A 719 -8.55 -8.16 -8.18
CA LYS A 719 -9.91 -8.45 -8.64
C LYS A 719 -9.93 -9.65 -9.60
N GLU A 720 -8.93 -9.74 -10.47
CA GLU A 720 -8.84 -10.74 -11.53
C GLU A 720 -8.10 -12.02 -11.09
N ASN A 721 -7.21 -11.94 -10.11
CA ASN A 721 -6.43 -13.04 -9.57
C ASN A 721 -6.55 -13.09 -8.03
N LYS A 722 -7.68 -13.58 -7.50
CA LYS A 722 -7.92 -13.65 -6.05
C LYS A 722 -6.85 -14.44 -5.27
N ALA A 723 -6.19 -15.41 -5.89
CA ALA A 723 -5.14 -16.19 -5.23
C ALA A 723 -3.86 -15.39 -4.98
N ILE A 724 -3.64 -14.28 -5.70
CA ILE A 724 -2.44 -13.45 -5.52
C ILE A 724 -2.43 -12.75 -4.16
N THR A 725 -3.59 -12.50 -3.54
CA THR A 725 -3.67 -11.77 -2.27
C THR A 725 -3.07 -12.53 -1.09
N THR A 726 -2.87 -13.84 -1.23
CA THR A 726 -2.21 -14.68 -0.22
C THR A 726 -0.72 -14.91 -0.52
N ASN A 727 -0.20 -14.39 -1.65
CA ASN A 727 1.22 -14.49 -2.00
C ASN A 727 2.06 -13.49 -1.18
N GLU A 728 3.11 -13.97 -0.51
CA GLU A 728 3.95 -13.14 0.37
C GLU A 728 4.67 -12.00 -0.38
N HIS A 729 5.18 -12.27 -1.59
CA HIS A 729 5.84 -11.25 -2.42
C HIS A 729 4.84 -10.18 -2.87
N TYR A 730 3.60 -10.58 -3.16
CA TYR A 730 2.53 -9.65 -3.47
C TYR A 730 2.14 -8.77 -2.26
N MET A 731 1.97 -9.36 -1.08
CA MET A 731 1.70 -8.60 0.14
C MET A 731 2.82 -7.61 0.45
N TRP A 732 4.08 -8.01 0.25
CA TRP A 732 5.23 -7.13 0.40
C TRP A 732 5.20 -5.98 -0.61
N LEU A 733 4.98 -6.26 -1.90
CA LEU A 733 4.80 -5.25 -2.94
C LEU A 733 3.72 -4.24 -2.56
N LYS A 734 2.51 -4.71 -2.24
CA LYS A 734 1.38 -3.84 -1.88
C LYS A 734 1.70 -2.94 -0.69
N LYS A 735 2.32 -3.50 0.35
CA LYS A 735 2.73 -2.73 1.54
C LYS A 735 3.75 -1.64 1.19
N THR A 736 4.73 -1.96 0.35
CA THR A 736 5.74 -1.01 -0.11
C THR A 736 5.13 0.13 -0.91
N ILE A 737 4.22 -0.16 -1.86
CA ILE A 737 3.57 0.89 -2.66
C ILE A 737 2.69 1.80 -1.78
N LEU A 738 1.96 1.24 -0.80
CA LEU A 738 1.18 2.03 0.16
C LEU A 738 2.06 2.94 1.03
N GLN A 739 3.26 2.48 1.41
CA GLN A 739 4.21 3.31 2.15
C GLN A 739 4.72 4.48 1.29
N TYR A 740 5.03 4.23 0.02
CA TYR A 740 5.45 5.28 -0.91
C TYR A 740 4.33 6.30 -1.17
N GLU A 741 3.09 5.85 -1.31
CA GLU A 741 1.93 6.73 -1.46
C GLU A 741 1.77 7.68 -0.26
N ARG A 742 1.83 7.13 0.96
CA ARG A 742 1.73 7.92 2.20
C ARG A 742 2.87 8.92 2.33
N ALA A 743 4.10 8.47 2.10
CA ALA A 743 5.28 9.33 2.13
C ALA A 743 5.17 10.46 1.11
N LEU A 744 4.70 10.15 -0.11
CA LEU A 744 4.54 11.14 -1.17
C LEU A 744 3.48 12.18 -0.79
N SER A 745 2.34 11.73 -0.26
CA SER A 745 1.26 12.59 0.23
C SER A 745 1.72 13.51 1.36
N ALA A 746 2.58 13.02 2.26
CA ALA A 746 3.16 13.83 3.32
C ALA A 746 4.22 14.84 2.79
N ALA A 747 5.06 14.43 1.83
CA ALA A 747 6.05 15.31 1.20
C ALA A 747 5.39 16.46 0.42
N GLU A 748 4.31 16.17 -0.31
CA GLU A 748 3.53 17.16 -1.05
C GLU A 748 2.89 18.19 -0.12
N LYS A 749 2.42 17.80 1.07
CA LYS A 749 1.86 18.71 2.08
C LYS A 749 2.91 19.59 2.78
N LYS A 750 4.17 19.15 2.83
CA LYS A 750 5.29 19.89 3.46
C LYS A 750 5.86 20.99 2.55
N LYS A 751 5.77 20.83 1.23
CA LYS A 751 6.14 21.85 0.24
C LYS A 751 5.00 22.84 0.05
#